data_AF-A0A562PSU0-F1
#
_entry.id   AF-A0A562PSU0-F1
#
_cell.length_a   1.000
_cell.length_b   1.000
_cell.length_c   1.000
_cell.angle_alpha   90.00
_cell.angle_beta   90.00
_cell.angle_gamma   90.00
#
_symmetry.space_group_name_H-M   'P 1'
#
loop_
_entity.id
_entity.type
_entity.pdbx_description
1 polymer ?
#
loop_
_entity_poly.entity_id
_entity_poly.type
_entity_poly.pdbx_seq_one_letter_code
_entity_poly.pdbx_strand_id
1 'polypeptide(L)'
;MHLDRFRAARFGGLRLVPLVLALAGGQVSAAVINGTAGTAGSNGAAPGAAGTAGGHGGAAIGQASGNLSAVGGAGGNGGDGAAGAPGQAGGAGGAGGNGGAASAIIDATATNGLRRDAYAQGGAGGNSGYAGAGTPSGTGATGGEGGAATASLHLVGTDRVQGSSEAHGGYGGQGESGIAQTAGGAAQSTLSLRAEGPNGYVYGSAIAAGASGSSVSRNGIGSIGGAANLTMTGSGNSVWLDGSVGAGYSGGAAGAGNTGVHGNAAVSGSMAIVAGDGGATGVLNISAGSGGGGRNGANGGNGADLTVANPISATTTGSLALALRGSAGSGGDSTDAVAGRAGNADVGLVLDDRRATYMQADVTASGGNGGRVIGGIGSEQANGTAGEGGRARGYLVVTAQAPTNATARADGGYGGTHARGNGGNGGDAASSGLVRVIGDGYANSNAYARGGNGGSAEFVGRGGDGGNADVQAAGYAVSGPVRVEAVALGGTGGKGYYGAAGGNGGIGRAIDAVAGGTTGTLQLVQTATGGGGGVGSGTAAGGKGGAGISRLTLTDAATRDLAVNVSAFGGNGGDGTYGAGGTGGAAESFLDLTSTAAGADVRTEVAATGGAAGAGPNGRLGVGGAAVARGTVRAAGSVYHWVTADGGAATAGGSAKIGNADAFGRAEAATSATAYVAARTGATSGAISRARAESVATAGRSEAGAGALGGAEGHASAHAWGVGAALSQANAEADGQRGSALAESTSTGAHGVQVDTRASAAELAGRTSVTAGSNIGGGVFALEYGQRQSSYAISQASALPADAPAGTPDGLALGVGTMGAYGANGLAAGSYSLQTAANFQFDTTGQSVLTLGLLSALTQGTGLAGLALTVSADGATLFSQTFANLADAQLFFADNTVTLGMLGAGSHDVLVAADFLLNGAGGFGFQYALVSSVPEPSSWQMLLLGLGALAQRAARRTRR
;
A
#
# COMPACT_ATOMS: atom_id res chain seq x y z
N MET A 1 48.65 45.40 -32.40
CA MET A 1 49.56 46.29 -31.65
C MET A 1 50.24 45.44 -30.59
N HIS A 2 51.56 45.30 -30.73
CA HIS A 2 52.58 44.71 -29.83
C HIS A 2 52.35 43.31 -29.22
N LEU A 3 53.08 42.24 -29.59
CA LEU A 3 54.53 41.92 -29.58
C LEU A 3 55.15 41.61 -28.20
N ASP A 4 55.91 40.51 -28.22
CA ASP A 4 57.15 40.19 -27.48
C ASP A 4 57.02 39.55 -26.08
N ARG A 5 57.79 38.52 -25.67
CA ARG A 5 58.86 37.68 -26.28
C ARG A 5 59.31 36.62 -25.24
N PHE A 6 59.77 35.44 -25.66
CA PHE A 6 61.12 34.83 -25.45
C PHE A 6 60.97 33.48 -24.69
N ARG A 7 61.69 32.37 -24.93
CA ARG A 7 62.80 32.01 -25.82
C ARG A 7 62.91 30.47 -25.81
N ALA A 8 63.21 29.87 -26.96
CA ALA A 8 63.55 28.47 -27.11
C ALA A 8 65.05 28.22 -26.83
N ALA A 9 65.39 27.01 -26.36
CA ALA A 9 66.73 26.43 -26.44
C ALA A 9 66.62 25.01 -27.05
N ARG A 10 67.48 24.76 -28.05
CA ARG A 10 67.65 23.52 -28.82
C ARG A 10 68.91 22.76 -28.36
N PHE A 11 69.02 21.53 -28.91
CA PHE A 11 70.14 20.56 -28.97
C PHE A 11 70.03 19.43 -27.93
N GLY A 12 70.19 18.14 -28.26
CA GLY A 12 70.58 17.48 -29.51
C GLY A 12 70.35 15.95 -29.36
N GLY A 13 70.19 15.24 -30.48
CA GLY A 13 69.78 13.84 -30.49
C GLY A 13 70.88 12.81 -30.22
N LEU A 14 70.43 11.60 -29.85
CA LEU A 14 71.03 10.32 -30.25
C LEU A 14 70.13 9.15 -29.82
N ARG A 15 69.65 8.41 -30.82
CA ARG A 15 69.41 6.95 -30.91
C ARG A 15 69.02 6.17 -29.64
N LEU A 16 67.80 5.61 -29.66
CA LEU A 16 67.52 4.20 -29.32
C LEU A 16 66.12 3.80 -29.86
N VAL A 17 66.10 3.38 -31.13
CA VAL A 17 65.14 2.40 -31.66
C VAL A 17 65.80 1.05 -31.37
N PRO A 18 65.26 0.25 -30.44
CA PRO A 18 64.15 -0.65 -30.77
C PRO A 18 63.16 -0.81 -29.61
N LEU A 19 62.00 -0.14 -29.67
CA LEU A 19 60.84 -0.49 -28.83
C LEU A 19 59.50 -0.37 -29.56
N VAL A 20 59.53 -0.15 -30.88
CA VAL A 20 58.30 0.03 -31.69
C VAL A 20 57.92 -1.25 -32.46
N LEU A 21 58.75 -2.30 -32.41
CA LEU A 21 58.53 -3.53 -33.21
C LEU A 21 58.00 -4.76 -32.43
N ALA A 22 57.64 -4.60 -31.15
CA ALA A 22 56.99 -5.68 -30.38
C ALA A 22 55.47 -5.52 -30.21
N LEU A 23 54.88 -4.37 -30.59
CA LEU A 23 53.44 -4.13 -30.45
C LEU A 23 52.58 -4.57 -31.66
N ALA A 24 53.20 -4.97 -32.77
CA ALA A 24 52.48 -5.32 -34.00
C ALA A 24 52.15 -6.83 -34.15
N GLY A 25 52.49 -7.67 -33.17
CA GLY A 25 52.52 -9.13 -33.32
C GLY A 25 51.55 -9.95 -32.46
N GLY A 26 50.46 -9.36 -31.93
CA GLY A 26 49.64 -10.03 -30.92
C GLY A 26 48.14 -9.84 -31.03
N GLN A 27 47.57 -9.70 -32.23
CA GLN A 27 46.11 -9.82 -32.40
C GLN A 27 45.73 -11.31 -32.34
N VAL A 28 45.62 -11.86 -31.14
CA VAL A 28 45.20 -13.25 -30.93
C VAL A 28 43.66 -13.31 -31.05
N SER A 29 43.13 -14.20 -31.89
CA SER A 29 41.67 -14.27 -32.16
C SER A 29 40.85 -14.93 -31.04
N ALA A 30 41.51 -15.48 -30.02
CA ALA A 30 40.99 -15.73 -28.68
C ALA A 30 42.18 -16.05 -27.76
N ALA A 31 42.28 -15.44 -26.58
CA ALA A 31 43.42 -15.66 -25.68
C ALA A 31 42.99 -15.88 -24.23
N VAL A 32 43.67 -16.82 -23.56
CA VAL A 32 43.65 -16.98 -22.11
C VAL A 32 45.03 -16.57 -21.59
N ILE A 33 45.07 -15.60 -20.69
CA ILE A 33 46.30 -15.08 -20.09
C ILE A 33 46.22 -15.35 -18.59
N ASN A 34 47.15 -16.16 -18.11
CA ASN A 34 47.27 -16.50 -16.70
C ASN A 34 48.51 -15.84 -16.13
N GLY A 35 48.35 -15.13 -15.02
CA GLY A 35 49.45 -14.64 -14.21
C GLY A 35 50.15 -15.81 -13.54
N THR A 36 51.47 -15.71 -13.39
CA THR A 36 52.27 -16.72 -12.69
C THR A 36 51.90 -16.75 -11.21
N ALA A 37 51.63 -17.91 -10.63
CA ALA A 37 51.44 -18.01 -9.19
C ALA A 37 52.71 -17.57 -8.44
N GLY A 38 52.52 -16.91 -7.30
CA GLY A 38 53.58 -16.55 -6.38
C GLY A 38 54.19 -17.78 -5.73
N THR A 39 55.50 -17.76 -5.50
CA THR A 39 56.21 -18.85 -4.83
C THR A 39 55.82 -18.90 -3.36
N ALA A 40 55.53 -20.09 -2.80
CA ALA A 40 55.35 -20.21 -1.36
C ALA A 40 56.63 -19.82 -0.61
N GLY A 41 56.46 -19.17 0.55
CA GLY A 41 57.52 -18.94 1.50
C GLY A 41 58.03 -20.27 2.08
N SER A 42 59.30 -20.29 2.43
CA SER A 42 59.94 -21.41 3.11
C SER A 42 59.75 -21.29 4.62
N ASN A 43 59.42 -22.41 5.27
CA ASN A 43 59.34 -22.47 6.72
C ASN A 43 60.71 -22.20 7.37
N GLY A 44 60.71 -21.70 8.61
CA GLY A 44 61.91 -21.55 9.42
C GLY A 44 62.61 -22.90 9.58
N ALA A 45 63.90 -22.96 9.24
CA ALA A 45 64.66 -24.22 9.23
C ALA A 45 65.39 -24.51 10.56
N ALA A 46 65.52 -23.52 11.43
CA ALA A 46 66.20 -23.64 12.73
C ALA A 46 65.29 -23.13 13.85
N PRO A 47 65.44 -23.61 15.10
CA PRO A 47 64.58 -23.18 16.19
C PRO A 47 64.55 -21.65 16.35
N GLY A 48 63.34 -21.09 16.42
CA GLY A 48 63.12 -19.63 16.49
C GLY A 48 63.34 -18.87 15.17
N ALA A 49 63.70 -19.53 14.07
CA ALA A 49 63.84 -18.88 12.77
C ALA A 49 62.48 -18.51 12.17
N ALA A 50 62.37 -17.31 11.62
CA ALA A 50 61.17 -16.87 10.93
C ALA A 50 60.96 -17.62 9.61
N GLY A 51 59.70 -17.79 9.23
CA GLY A 51 59.34 -18.18 7.88
C GLY A 51 59.53 -17.02 6.89
N THR A 52 59.79 -17.33 5.63
CA THR A 52 59.93 -16.28 4.59
C THR A 52 58.58 -15.89 4.01
N ALA A 53 58.48 -14.68 3.49
CA ALA A 53 57.26 -14.21 2.83
C ALA A 53 56.98 -15.00 1.54
N GLY A 54 55.70 -15.18 1.22
CA GLY A 54 55.26 -15.68 -0.07
C GLY A 54 55.49 -14.65 -1.17
N GLY A 55 55.84 -15.13 -2.36
CA GLY A 55 55.98 -14.30 -3.55
C GLY A 55 54.64 -13.75 -4.04
N HIS A 56 54.65 -12.59 -4.68
CA HIS A 56 53.45 -12.03 -5.29
C HIS A 56 53.02 -12.83 -6.51
N GLY A 57 51.71 -12.91 -6.74
CA GLY A 57 51.15 -13.39 -7.98
C GLY A 57 51.45 -12.42 -9.13
N GLY A 58 51.83 -12.97 -10.28
CA GLY A 58 52.06 -12.20 -11.50
C GLY A 58 50.75 -11.64 -12.06
N ALA A 59 50.81 -10.46 -12.67
CA ALA A 59 49.65 -9.88 -13.34
C ALA A 59 49.32 -10.61 -14.65
N ALA A 60 48.03 -10.63 -15.01
CA ALA A 60 47.55 -11.06 -16.32
C ALA A 60 46.96 -9.86 -17.07
N ILE A 61 47.68 -9.35 -18.06
CA ILE A 61 47.23 -8.19 -18.85
C ILE A 61 47.14 -8.60 -20.31
N GLY A 62 45.96 -8.49 -20.88
CA GLY A 62 45.67 -8.84 -22.27
C GLY A 62 45.00 -7.75 -23.06
N GLN A 63 45.31 -7.72 -24.34
CA GLN A 63 44.58 -6.96 -25.36
C GLN A 63 44.31 -7.88 -26.55
N ALA A 64 43.07 -7.95 -27.02
CA ALA A 64 42.68 -8.79 -28.15
C ALA A 64 41.55 -8.15 -28.98
N SER A 65 41.38 -8.62 -30.21
CA SER A 65 40.19 -8.35 -31.04
C SER A 65 39.18 -9.52 -31.02
N GLY A 66 39.58 -10.64 -30.43
CA GLY A 66 38.78 -11.82 -30.15
C GLY A 66 38.38 -11.92 -28.67
N ASN A 67 37.84 -13.07 -28.25
CA ASN A 67 37.52 -13.32 -26.84
C ASN A 67 38.78 -13.29 -25.97
N LEU A 68 38.69 -12.73 -24.76
CA LEU A 68 39.85 -12.57 -23.89
C LEU A 68 39.49 -12.90 -22.44
N SER A 69 40.29 -13.79 -21.85
CA SER A 69 40.24 -14.12 -20.43
C SER A 69 41.58 -13.81 -19.78
N ALA A 70 41.60 -12.94 -18.77
CA ALA A 70 42.77 -12.61 -17.97
C ALA A 70 42.55 -13.05 -16.51
N VAL A 71 43.41 -13.93 -15.99
CA VAL A 71 43.34 -14.41 -14.60
C VAL A 71 44.66 -14.13 -13.90
N GLY A 72 44.64 -13.26 -12.90
CA GLY A 72 45.82 -12.91 -12.12
C GLY A 72 46.36 -14.10 -11.34
N GLY A 73 47.68 -14.20 -11.19
CA GLY A 73 48.31 -15.27 -10.42
C GLY A 73 47.94 -15.19 -8.95
N ALA A 74 47.70 -16.31 -8.29
CA ALA A 74 47.52 -16.32 -6.83
C ALA A 74 48.83 -15.92 -6.14
N GLY A 75 48.75 -15.22 -5.01
CA GLY A 75 49.88 -14.95 -4.15
C GLY A 75 50.36 -16.22 -3.44
N GLY A 76 51.67 -16.34 -3.22
CA GLY A 76 52.26 -17.45 -2.48
C GLY A 76 51.91 -17.36 -0.99
N ASN A 77 51.67 -18.50 -0.34
CA ASN A 77 51.52 -18.52 1.11
C ASN A 77 52.84 -18.15 1.78
N GLY A 78 52.82 -17.46 2.92
CA GLY A 78 54.00 -17.27 3.76
C GLY A 78 54.43 -18.58 4.40
N GLY A 79 55.73 -18.72 4.67
CA GLY A 79 56.29 -19.88 5.37
C GLY A 79 56.03 -19.80 6.87
N ASP A 80 55.89 -20.94 7.53
CA ASP A 80 55.69 -21.01 8.97
C ASP A 80 56.98 -20.68 9.73
N GLY A 81 56.86 -19.98 10.86
CA GLY A 81 57.96 -19.79 11.81
C GLY A 81 58.30 -21.10 12.52
N ALA A 82 59.60 -21.36 12.70
CA ALA A 82 60.05 -22.55 13.45
C ALA A 82 59.74 -22.41 14.94
N ALA A 83 59.42 -23.52 15.59
CA ALA A 83 59.31 -23.55 17.06
C ALA A 83 60.65 -23.17 17.71
N GLY A 84 60.62 -22.41 18.80
CA GLY A 84 61.80 -22.09 19.61
C GLY A 84 62.31 -23.34 20.33
N ALA A 85 63.62 -23.41 20.58
CA ALA A 85 64.16 -24.35 21.56
C ALA A 85 63.64 -24.00 22.97
N PRO A 86 63.76 -24.89 23.99
CA PRO A 86 63.37 -24.57 25.36
C PRO A 86 63.99 -23.25 25.83
N GLY A 87 63.15 -22.28 26.23
CA GLY A 87 63.58 -20.95 26.68
C GLY A 87 63.84 -19.93 25.55
N GLN A 88 63.66 -20.29 24.28
CA GLN A 88 63.75 -19.37 23.14
C GLN A 88 62.37 -18.95 22.64
N ALA A 89 62.33 -17.79 21.99
CA ALA A 89 61.14 -17.36 21.29
C ALA A 89 60.89 -18.23 20.04
N GLY A 90 59.61 -18.37 19.67
CA GLY A 90 59.25 -18.95 18.39
C GLY A 90 59.57 -18.00 17.24
N GLY A 91 59.80 -18.55 16.04
CA GLY A 91 60.02 -17.76 14.83
C GLY A 91 58.75 -17.09 14.36
N ALA A 92 58.87 -15.92 13.74
CA ALA A 92 57.74 -15.23 13.15
C ALA A 92 57.19 -15.98 11.92
N GLY A 93 55.88 -15.91 11.68
CA GLY A 93 55.29 -16.35 10.42
C GLY A 93 55.72 -15.46 9.25
N GLY A 94 55.79 -16.00 8.05
CA GLY A 94 56.01 -15.23 6.83
C GLY A 94 54.71 -14.56 6.34
N ALA A 95 54.80 -13.36 5.77
CA ALA A 95 53.63 -12.72 5.15
C ALA A 95 53.17 -13.47 3.89
N GLY A 96 51.87 -13.48 3.63
CA GLY A 96 51.31 -13.95 2.36
C GLY A 96 51.60 -12.98 1.23
N GLY A 97 51.89 -13.49 0.03
CA GLY A 97 52.08 -12.65 -1.15
C GLY A 97 50.75 -12.10 -1.67
N ASN A 98 50.73 -10.87 -2.16
CA ASN A 98 49.55 -10.32 -2.85
C ASN A 98 49.20 -11.11 -4.13
N GLY A 99 47.92 -11.21 -4.44
CA GLY A 99 47.44 -11.72 -5.72
C GLY A 99 47.73 -10.76 -6.88
N GLY A 100 47.95 -11.32 -8.06
CA GLY A 100 48.22 -10.56 -9.28
C GLY A 100 46.97 -9.87 -9.82
N ALA A 101 47.12 -8.67 -10.38
CA ALA A 101 46.03 -7.99 -11.06
C ALA A 101 45.66 -8.67 -12.40
N ALA A 102 44.41 -8.53 -12.83
CA ALA A 102 43.93 -8.99 -14.13
C ALA A 102 43.33 -7.84 -14.95
N SER A 103 43.65 -7.79 -16.24
CA SER A 103 43.10 -6.81 -17.18
C SER A 103 42.80 -7.47 -18.53
N ALA A 104 41.53 -7.53 -18.91
CA ALA A 104 41.08 -7.98 -20.21
C ALA A 104 40.49 -6.80 -21.01
N ILE A 105 41.17 -6.39 -22.07
CA ILE A 105 40.74 -5.28 -22.92
C ILE A 105 40.48 -5.81 -24.34
N ILE A 106 39.27 -5.61 -24.84
CA ILE A 106 38.88 -5.92 -26.21
C ILE A 106 38.43 -4.64 -26.90
N ASP A 107 39.03 -4.38 -28.07
CA ASP A 107 38.60 -3.33 -29.00
C ASP A 107 38.48 -3.99 -30.38
N ALA A 108 37.26 -4.06 -30.91
CA ALA A 108 36.99 -4.70 -32.18
C ALA A 108 35.96 -3.94 -33.02
N THR A 109 36.26 -3.83 -34.32
CA THR A 109 35.34 -3.30 -35.32
C THR A 109 35.09 -4.35 -36.40
N ALA A 110 33.84 -4.61 -36.77
CA ALA A 110 33.50 -5.59 -37.81
C ALA A 110 32.29 -5.17 -38.65
N THR A 111 32.30 -5.52 -39.93
CA THR A 111 31.26 -5.14 -40.90
C THR A 111 30.07 -6.08 -40.96
N ASN A 112 29.97 -7.10 -40.09
CA ASN A 112 28.78 -7.96 -39.93
C ASN A 112 28.93 -8.83 -38.68
N GLY A 113 27.95 -8.82 -37.78
CA GLY A 113 27.80 -9.81 -36.70
C GLY A 113 29.00 -9.93 -35.76
N LEU A 114 29.02 -9.12 -34.70
CA LEU A 114 30.12 -9.08 -33.73
C LEU A 114 29.66 -9.64 -32.38
N ARG A 115 30.33 -10.68 -31.89
CA ARG A 115 30.12 -11.21 -30.53
C ARG A 115 31.44 -11.43 -29.83
N ARG A 116 31.69 -10.77 -28.68
CA ARG A 116 32.93 -10.90 -27.91
C ARG A 116 32.70 -10.88 -26.41
N ASP A 117 33.57 -11.57 -25.69
CA ASP A 117 33.50 -11.68 -24.23
C ASP A 117 34.87 -11.27 -23.63
N ALA A 118 34.87 -10.28 -22.72
CA ALA A 118 36.03 -9.83 -21.94
C ALA A 118 35.86 -10.27 -20.48
N TYR A 119 36.75 -11.14 -20.00
CA TYR A 119 36.72 -11.67 -18.64
C TYR A 119 38.02 -11.36 -17.90
N ALA A 120 37.94 -10.75 -16.72
CA ALA A 120 39.06 -10.45 -15.85
C ALA A 120 38.80 -10.94 -14.42
N GLN A 121 39.73 -11.73 -13.88
CA GLN A 121 39.69 -12.20 -12.49
C GLN A 121 41.01 -11.93 -11.78
N GLY A 122 40.98 -11.13 -10.72
CA GLY A 122 42.14 -10.88 -9.88
C GLY A 122 42.60 -12.13 -9.14
N GLY A 123 43.91 -12.30 -8.96
CA GLY A 123 44.47 -13.40 -8.20
C GLY A 123 44.14 -13.29 -6.71
N ALA A 124 43.93 -14.42 -6.03
CA ALA A 124 43.76 -14.41 -4.58
C ALA A 124 45.09 -14.04 -3.87
N GLY A 125 45.01 -13.34 -2.75
CA GLY A 125 46.15 -13.15 -1.85
C GLY A 125 46.54 -14.47 -1.16
N GLY A 126 47.85 -14.67 -0.94
CA GLY A 126 48.37 -15.81 -0.20
C GLY A 126 48.09 -15.70 1.29
N ASN A 127 47.96 -16.82 1.98
CA ASN A 127 47.79 -16.82 3.44
C ASN A 127 49.12 -16.50 4.12
N SER A 128 49.09 -15.94 5.33
CA SER A 128 50.29 -15.85 6.17
C SER A 128 50.74 -17.24 6.63
N GLY A 129 52.03 -17.40 6.90
CA GLY A 129 52.54 -18.53 7.67
C GLY A 129 52.19 -18.39 9.16
N TYR A 130 52.16 -19.51 9.87
CA TYR A 130 51.91 -19.56 11.30
C TYR A 130 53.15 -19.17 12.11
N ALA A 131 52.96 -18.57 13.27
CA ALA A 131 54.02 -18.29 14.21
C ALA A 131 54.51 -19.58 14.88
N GLY A 132 55.83 -19.68 15.05
CA GLY A 132 56.45 -20.76 15.80
C GLY A 132 56.03 -20.74 17.28
N ALA A 133 55.86 -21.93 17.85
CA ALA A 133 55.64 -22.08 19.29
C ALA A 133 56.93 -21.75 20.07
N GLY A 134 56.85 -20.97 21.15
CA GLY A 134 58.00 -20.63 22.00
C GLY A 134 57.60 -19.81 23.22
N THR A 135 58.57 -19.39 24.06
CA THR A 135 58.33 -18.53 25.23
C THR A 135 59.15 -17.24 25.11
N PRO A 136 58.63 -16.17 24.48
CA PRO A 136 57.28 -16.03 23.90
C PRO A 136 57.10 -16.69 22.51
N SER A 137 55.86 -16.89 22.07
CA SER A 137 55.56 -17.33 20.70
C SER A 137 56.04 -16.28 19.68
N GLY A 138 56.34 -16.72 18.45
CA GLY A 138 56.64 -15.81 17.36
C GLY A 138 55.49 -14.84 17.06
N THR A 139 55.80 -13.73 16.40
CA THR A 139 54.76 -12.84 15.88
C THR A 139 54.14 -13.46 14.63
N GLY A 140 52.81 -13.38 14.49
CA GLY A 140 52.16 -13.77 13.24
C GLY A 140 52.53 -12.84 12.08
N ALA A 141 51.94 -13.10 10.92
CA ALA A 141 52.08 -12.22 9.76
C ALA A 141 50.73 -11.93 9.08
N THR A 142 50.72 -10.95 8.18
CA THR A 142 49.56 -10.59 7.37
C THR A 142 49.39 -11.55 6.21
N GLY A 143 48.15 -11.82 5.80
CA GLY A 143 47.89 -12.38 4.47
C GLY A 143 48.26 -11.39 3.36
N GLY A 144 48.17 -11.80 2.11
CA GLY A 144 48.33 -10.94 0.95
C GLY A 144 47.02 -10.28 0.51
N GLU A 145 47.07 -9.13 -0.14
CA GLU A 145 45.88 -8.50 -0.76
C GLU A 145 45.39 -9.28 -1.97
N GLY A 146 44.09 -9.18 -2.24
CA GLY A 146 43.51 -9.68 -3.47
C GLY A 146 43.85 -8.81 -4.67
N GLY A 147 44.12 -9.42 -5.82
CA GLY A 147 44.40 -8.71 -7.06
C GLY A 147 43.17 -7.96 -7.59
N ALA A 148 43.37 -6.76 -8.16
CA ALA A 148 42.30 -6.03 -8.84
C ALA A 148 41.97 -6.65 -10.21
N ALA A 149 40.74 -6.46 -10.70
CA ALA A 149 40.30 -6.91 -12.01
C ALA A 149 39.67 -5.78 -12.84
N THR A 150 40.07 -5.69 -14.10
CA THR A 150 39.50 -4.74 -15.08
C THR A 150 39.10 -5.46 -16.34
N ALA A 151 37.82 -5.43 -16.71
CA ALA A 151 37.32 -5.90 -18.00
C ALA A 151 36.81 -4.70 -18.81
N SER A 152 37.27 -4.55 -20.04
CA SER A 152 36.86 -3.48 -20.94
C SER A 152 36.54 -4.05 -22.32
N LEU A 153 35.32 -3.84 -22.78
CA LEU A 153 34.86 -4.32 -24.07
C LEU A 153 34.30 -3.14 -24.90
N HIS A 154 34.94 -2.85 -26.02
CA HIS A 154 34.47 -1.88 -27.01
C HIS A 154 34.22 -2.58 -28.36
N LEU A 155 32.98 -2.56 -28.83
CA LEU A 155 32.56 -3.21 -30.08
C LEU A 155 31.80 -2.23 -30.97
N VAL A 156 32.25 -2.13 -32.23
CA VAL A 156 31.56 -1.38 -33.28
C VAL A 156 31.28 -2.30 -34.46
N GLY A 157 30.06 -2.35 -34.95
CA GLY A 157 29.78 -3.09 -36.18
C GLY A 157 28.44 -2.79 -36.79
N THR A 158 28.08 -3.52 -37.85
CA THR A 158 26.77 -3.42 -38.50
C THR A 158 25.88 -4.62 -38.14
N ASP A 159 24.57 -4.41 -38.25
CA ASP A 159 23.51 -5.40 -37.98
C ASP A 159 23.42 -5.89 -36.54
N ARG A 160 24.31 -6.77 -36.07
CA ARG A 160 24.20 -7.40 -34.74
C ARG A 160 25.51 -7.28 -33.97
N VAL A 161 25.46 -6.59 -32.83
CA VAL A 161 26.60 -6.40 -31.92
C VAL A 161 26.23 -6.92 -30.54
N GLN A 162 26.99 -7.91 -30.06
CA GLN A 162 26.77 -8.55 -28.77
C GLN A 162 28.06 -8.63 -27.98
N GLY A 163 27.98 -8.54 -26.66
CA GLY A 163 29.13 -8.92 -25.86
C GLY A 163 28.94 -8.87 -24.36
N SER A 164 29.89 -9.47 -23.66
CA SER A 164 29.96 -9.44 -22.20
C SER A 164 31.27 -8.86 -21.66
N SER A 165 31.19 -8.13 -20.56
CA SER A 165 32.35 -7.60 -19.84
C SER A 165 32.26 -7.94 -18.35
N GLU A 166 33.13 -8.82 -17.86
CA GLU A 166 33.04 -9.40 -16.52
C GLU A 166 34.35 -9.18 -15.75
N ALA A 167 34.28 -8.48 -14.63
CA ALA A 167 35.41 -8.23 -13.73
C ALA A 167 35.13 -8.74 -12.32
N HIS A 168 36.03 -9.56 -11.80
CA HIS A 168 35.96 -10.14 -10.44
C HIS A 168 37.25 -9.87 -9.68
N GLY A 169 37.18 -9.16 -8.56
CA GLY A 169 38.33 -8.99 -7.68
C GLY A 169 38.87 -10.33 -7.14
N GLY A 170 40.13 -10.35 -6.73
CA GLY A 170 40.73 -11.47 -6.01
C GLY A 170 40.44 -11.41 -4.51
N TYR A 171 40.29 -12.55 -3.83
CA TYR A 171 40.08 -12.59 -2.39
C TYR A 171 41.33 -12.16 -1.61
N GLY A 172 41.14 -11.49 -0.46
CA GLY A 172 42.23 -11.26 0.49
C GLY A 172 42.70 -12.57 1.15
N GLY A 173 44.01 -12.70 1.37
CA GLY A 173 44.63 -13.83 2.06
C GLY A 173 44.42 -13.78 3.57
N GLN A 174 44.32 -14.94 4.21
CA GLN A 174 44.10 -15.05 5.66
C GLN A 174 45.40 -14.72 6.42
N GLY A 175 45.34 -13.76 7.34
CA GLY A 175 46.41 -13.45 8.30
C GLY A 175 46.25 -14.18 9.64
N GLU A 176 47.35 -14.30 10.39
CA GLU A 176 47.38 -14.89 11.73
C GLU A 176 46.96 -13.88 12.82
N SER A 177 46.63 -14.39 14.02
CA SER A 177 46.14 -13.66 15.20
C SER A 177 46.89 -12.34 15.47
N GLY A 178 46.15 -11.24 15.64
CA GLY A 178 46.65 -9.98 16.19
C GLY A 178 47.20 -8.94 15.21
N ILE A 179 47.16 -9.18 13.89
CA ILE A 179 47.73 -8.26 12.89
C ILE A 179 46.69 -7.84 11.84
N ALA A 180 46.80 -6.61 11.35
CA ALA A 180 45.94 -6.02 10.33
C ALA A 180 45.85 -6.89 9.06
N GLN A 181 44.63 -7.13 8.61
CA GLN A 181 44.31 -7.98 7.46
C GLN A 181 44.33 -7.20 6.14
N THR A 182 44.39 -7.92 5.03
CA THR A 182 44.52 -7.39 3.67
C THR A 182 43.19 -7.34 2.92
N ALA A 183 42.97 -6.26 2.16
CA ALA A 183 41.72 -6.01 1.46
C ALA A 183 41.43 -7.00 0.32
N GLY A 184 40.15 -7.16 0.00
CA GLY A 184 39.73 -7.82 -1.24
C GLY A 184 40.03 -6.93 -2.47
N GLY A 185 40.28 -7.57 -3.61
CA GLY A 185 40.56 -6.89 -4.87
C GLY A 185 39.35 -6.13 -5.41
N ALA A 186 39.59 -4.95 -5.98
CA ALA A 186 38.56 -4.17 -6.66
C ALA A 186 38.21 -4.74 -8.05
N ALA A 187 37.00 -4.47 -8.54
CA ALA A 187 36.55 -4.85 -9.87
C ALA A 187 36.02 -3.65 -10.66
N GLN A 188 36.42 -3.55 -11.93
CA GLN A 188 35.92 -2.56 -12.87
C GLN A 188 35.51 -3.23 -14.19
N SER A 189 34.25 -3.04 -14.59
CA SER A 189 33.75 -3.51 -15.88
C SER A 189 33.24 -2.33 -16.72
N THR A 190 33.77 -2.22 -17.93
CA THR A 190 33.33 -1.25 -18.95
C THR A 190 32.84 -2.00 -20.18
N LEU A 191 31.64 -1.66 -20.66
CA LEU A 191 31.04 -2.21 -21.87
C LEU A 191 30.56 -1.07 -22.77
N SER A 192 30.98 -1.07 -24.03
CA SER A 192 30.57 -0.08 -25.03
C SER A 192 30.24 -0.78 -26.34
N LEU A 193 28.97 -0.79 -26.72
CA LEU A 193 28.47 -1.49 -27.91
C LEU A 193 27.81 -0.50 -28.88
N ARG A 194 28.19 -0.53 -30.16
CA ARG A 194 27.57 0.29 -31.20
C ARG A 194 27.26 -0.54 -32.44
N ALA A 195 25.99 -0.63 -32.80
CA ALA A 195 25.52 -1.18 -34.06
C ALA A 195 25.13 -0.05 -35.02
N GLU A 196 25.76 0.00 -36.18
CA GLU A 196 25.45 0.94 -37.27
C GLU A 196 24.45 0.33 -38.26
N GLY A 197 23.62 1.18 -38.85
CA GLY A 197 22.62 0.78 -39.84
C GLY A 197 21.19 0.63 -39.30
N PRO A 198 20.20 0.55 -40.19
CA PRO A 198 18.77 0.56 -39.82
C PRO A 198 18.32 -0.68 -39.04
N ASN A 199 19.05 -1.79 -39.17
CA ASN A 199 18.75 -3.05 -38.48
C ASN A 199 19.65 -3.29 -37.25
N GLY A 200 20.38 -2.27 -36.80
CA GLY A 200 21.35 -2.40 -35.72
C GLY A 200 20.73 -2.91 -34.41
N TYR A 201 21.10 -4.11 -33.99
CA TYR A 201 20.70 -4.75 -32.75
C TYR A 201 21.89 -4.87 -31.82
N VAL A 202 21.76 -4.31 -30.62
CA VAL A 202 22.77 -4.35 -29.55
C VAL A 202 22.26 -5.20 -28.40
N TYR A 203 23.09 -6.14 -27.95
CA TYR A 203 22.86 -6.90 -26.72
C TYR A 203 24.12 -6.92 -25.86
N GLY A 204 24.05 -6.36 -24.66
CA GLY A 204 25.19 -6.25 -23.76
C GLY A 204 24.90 -6.78 -22.36
N SER A 205 25.86 -7.51 -21.79
CA SER A 205 25.85 -7.88 -20.36
C SER A 205 27.14 -7.44 -19.70
N ALA A 206 27.10 -6.89 -18.49
CA ALA A 206 28.33 -6.55 -17.79
C ALA A 206 28.23 -6.72 -16.27
N ILE A 207 29.29 -7.27 -15.68
CA ILE A 207 29.38 -7.62 -14.25
C ILE A 207 30.66 -7.02 -13.67
N ALA A 208 30.54 -6.32 -12.53
CA ALA A 208 31.69 -5.95 -11.70
C ALA A 208 31.45 -6.39 -10.26
N ALA A 209 32.26 -7.32 -9.77
CA ALA A 209 32.13 -7.88 -8.42
C ALA A 209 33.43 -7.71 -7.63
N GLY A 210 33.40 -6.85 -6.61
CA GLY A 210 34.50 -6.73 -5.66
C GLY A 210 34.65 -8.02 -4.84
N ALA A 211 35.86 -8.41 -4.52
CA ALA A 211 36.11 -9.64 -3.76
C ALA A 211 36.02 -9.43 -2.25
N SER A 212 35.81 -10.51 -1.51
CA SER A 212 35.75 -10.45 -0.06
C SER A 212 37.12 -10.14 0.57
N GLY A 213 37.10 -9.37 1.66
CA GLY A 213 38.25 -9.22 2.55
C GLY A 213 38.51 -10.50 3.36
N SER A 214 39.70 -10.62 3.94
CA SER A 214 40.08 -11.76 4.76
C SER A 214 39.52 -11.67 6.19
N SER A 215 39.23 -12.84 6.77
CA SER A 215 38.72 -12.98 8.14
C SER A 215 39.84 -13.37 9.09
N VAL A 216 39.71 -13.01 10.37
CA VAL A 216 40.66 -13.43 11.41
C VAL A 216 40.14 -14.67 12.13
N SER A 217 41.01 -15.65 12.37
CA SER A 217 40.67 -16.86 13.12
C SER A 217 40.80 -16.69 14.65
N ARG A 218 41.61 -15.74 15.14
CA ARG A 218 41.89 -15.42 16.56
C ARG A 218 42.16 -13.93 16.74
N ASN A 219 41.77 -13.32 17.87
CA ASN A 219 41.94 -11.89 18.26
C ASN A 219 42.45 -10.93 17.15
N GLY A 220 41.55 -10.18 16.50
CA GLY A 220 41.89 -9.18 15.47
C GLY A 220 40.69 -8.64 14.70
N ILE A 221 40.91 -7.62 13.87
CA ILE A 221 39.90 -6.99 12.99
C ILE A 221 40.08 -7.54 11.56
N GLY A 222 38.99 -7.88 10.87
CA GLY A 222 39.04 -8.29 9.46
C GLY A 222 39.45 -7.15 8.52
N SER A 223 39.33 -7.35 7.21
CA SER A 223 39.60 -6.29 6.21
C SER A 223 38.37 -5.87 5.40
N ILE A 224 38.46 -4.75 4.69
CA ILE A 224 37.37 -4.24 3.84
C ILE A 224 37.29 -5.08 2.56
N GLY A 225 36.07 -5.36 2.09
CA GLY A 225 35.85 -5.97 0.77
C GLY A 225 36.24 -5.04 -0.39
N GLY A 226 36.43 -5.60 -1.58
CA GLY A 226 36.79 -4.85 -2.79
C GLY A 226 35.67 -3.91 -3.26
N ALA A 227 36.07 -2.76 -3.83
CA ALA A 227 35.17 -1.84 -4.51
C ALA A 227 34.73 -2.41 -5.87
N ALA A 228 33.59 -1.94 -6.40
CA ALA A 228 33.09 -2.38 -7.71
C ALA A 228 32.50 -1.23 -8.52
N ASN A 229 32.93 -1.10 -9.77
CA ASN A 229 32.47 -0.06 -10.69
C ASN A 229 32.03 -0.65 -12.04
N LEU A 230 30.87 -0.23 -12.53
CA LEU A 230 30.30 -0.69 -13.80
C LEU A 230 29.91 0.49 -14.69
N THR A 231 30.31 0.45 -15.96
CA THR A 231 29.87 1.44 -16.97
C THR A 231 29.44 0.72 -18.25
N MET A 232 28.23 1.01 -18.72
CA MET A 232 27.68 0.42 -19.94
C MET A 232 27.18 1.51 -20.89
N THR A 233 27.53 1.40 -22.18
CA THR A 233 26.97 2.23 -23.24
C THR A 233 26.51 1.36 -24.42
N GLY A 234 25.35 1.67 -24.97
CA GLY A 234 24.76 0.94 -26.09
C GLY A 234 24.10 1.88 -27.09
N SER A 235 24.42 1.75 -28.37
CA SER A 235 23.75 2.52 -29.43
C SER A 235 23.41 1.67 -30.66
N GLY A 236 22.17 1.71 -31.13
CA GLY A 236 21.71 0.95 -32.30
C GLY A 236 20.26 1.27 -32.67
N ASN A 237 19.62 0.49 -33.53
CA ASN A 237 18.18 0.58 -33.75
C ASN A 237 17.38 -0.03 -32.58
N SER A 238 17.79 -1.20 -32.11
CA SER A 238 17.27 -1.87 -30.90
C SER A 238 18.42 -2.15 -29.94
N VAL A 239 18.26 -1.82 -28.66
CA VAL A 239 19.32 -1.94 -27.65
C VAL A 239 18.80 -2.64 -26.40
N TRP A 240 19.51 -3.67 -25.96
CA TRP A 240 19.28 -4.35 -24.69
C TRP A 240 20.58 -4.37 -23.88
N LEU A 241 20.58 -3.81 -22.68
CA LEU A 241 21.71 -3.84 -21.74
C LEU A 241 21.28 -4.40 -20.37
N ASP A 242 22.08 -5.32 -19.84
CA ASP A 242 21.92 -5.88 -18.49
C ASP A 242 23.22 -5.72 -17.67
N GLY A 243 23.13 -5.01 -16.55
CA GLY A 243 24.26 -4.65 -15.71
C GLY A 243 24.10 -5.13 -14.27
N SER A 244 25.18 -5.65 -13.68
CA SER A 244 25.23 -6.01 -12.26
C SER A 244 26.54 -5.54 -11.63
N VAL A 245 26.45 -4.81 -10.52
CA VAL A 245 27.61 -4.36 -9.75
C VAL A 245 27.43 -4.63 -8.27
N GLY A 246 28.43 -5.25 -7.65
CA GLY A 246 28.38 -5.64 -6.24
C GLY A 246 29.72 -5.43 -5.54
N ALA A 247 29.69 -4.72 -4.41
CA ALA A 247 30.87 -4.63 -3.56
C ALA A 247 31.14 -5.96 -2.82
N GLY A 248 32.40 -6.19 -2.47
CA GLY A 248 32.82 -7.39 -1.76
C GLY A 248 32.35 -7.43 -0.30
N TYR A 249 32.28 -8.64 0.25
CA TYR A 249 32.00 -8.85 1.67
C TYR A 249 33.19 -8.42 2.53
N SER A 250 32.91 -7.82 3.67
CA SER A 250 33.98 -7.46 4.61
C SER A 250 34.39 -8.64 5.48
N GLY A 251 35.66 -8.65 5.86
CA GLY A 251 36.29 -9.65 6.71
C GLY A 251 35.78 -9.62 8.15
N GLY A 252 35.61 -10.81 8.74
CA GLY A 252 35.19 -10.97 10.13
C GLY A 252 36.30 -10.66 11.15
N ALA A 253 35.89 -10.21 12.34
CA ALA A 253 36.75 -9.95 13.50
C ALA A 253 36.63 -11.06 14.56
N ALA A 254 37.64 -11.19 15.42
CA ALA A 254 37.65 -12.12 16.55
C ALA A 254 38.17 -11.42 17.82
N GLY A 255 37.67 -11.80 19.01
CA GLY A 255 38.16 -11.32 20.31
C GLY A 255 37.38 -10.15 20.90
N ALA A 256 37.19 -10.15 22.22
CA ALA A 256 36.47 -9.10 22.95
C ALA A 256 37.06 -7.70 22.69
N GLY A 257 36.19 -6.72 22.43
CA GLY A 257 36.57 -5.33 22.12
C GLY A 257 36.83 -5.03 20.64
N ASN A 258 36.86 -6.06 19.77
CA ASN A 258 36.99 -5.86 18.33
C ASN A 258 35.62 -5.76 17.65
N THR A 259 35.57 -5.15 16.47
CA THR A 259 34.35 -5.04 15.64
C THR A 259 34.68 -5.52 14.23
N GLY A 260 33.79 -6.30 13.62
CA GLY A 260 33.88 -6.69 12.22
C GLY A 260 33.91 -5.46 11.32
N VAL A 261 34.55 -5.58 10.16
CA VAL A 261 34.70 -4.43 9.27
C VAL A 261 33.36 -4.07 8.64
N HIS A 262 33.10 -2.77 8.52
CA HIS A 262 31.92 -2.26 7.83
C HIS A 262 31.93 -2.64 6.35
N GLY A 263 30.75 -2.92 5.81
CA GLY A 263 30.53 -3.10 4.38
C GLY A 263 31.20 -2.01 3.54
N ASN A 264 31.75 -2.38 2.40
CA ASN A 264 32.29 -1.39 1.46
C ASN A 264 31.14 -0.68 0.73
N ALA A 265 31.06 0.64 0.87
CA ALA A 265 30.08 1.50 0.20
C ALA A 265 30.53 1.98 -1.20
N ALA A 266 31.78 1.70 -1.60
CA ALA A 266 32.34 2.08 -2.90
C ALA A 266 31.83 1.13 -4.01
N VAL A 267 30.54 1.25 -4.31
CA VAL A 267 29.86 0.59 -5.44
C VAL A 267 29.23 1.65 -6.34
N SER A 268 29.49 1.59 -7.64
CA SER A 268 28.85 2.51 -8.60
C SER A 268 28.54 1.81 -9.92
N GLY A 269 27.40 2.15 -10.53
CA GLY A 269 26.96 1.62 -11.81
C GLY A 269 26.32 2.72 -12.64
N SER A 270 26.61 2.78 -13.94
CA SER A 270 25.99 3.72 -14.87
C SER A 270 25.70 3.07 -16.23
N MET A 271 24.58 3.43 -16.85
CA MET A 271 24.13 2.89 -18.13
C MET A 271 23.64 4.02 -19.06
N ALA A 272 24.11 4.04 -20.30
CA ALA A 272 23.63 4.96 -21.33
C ALA A 272 23.13 4.20 -22.57
N ILE A 273 21.89 4.46 -23.00
CA ILE A 273 21.26 3.81 -24.15
C ILE A 273 20.78 4.85 -25.17
N VAL A 274 21.12 4.65 -26.43
CA VAL A 274 20.56 5.40 -27.56
C VAL A 274 20.00 4.41 -28.58
N ALA A 275 18.68 4.32 -28.69
CA ALA A 275 18.02 3.41 -29.63
C ALA A 275 17.21 4.15 -30.70
N GLY A 276 16.99 3.50 -31.84
CA GLY A 276 16.08 3.95 -32.90
C GLY A 276 14.63 3.53 -32.62
N ASP A 277 13.92 3.05 -33.65
CA ASP A 277 12.53 2.60 -33.57
C ASP A 277 12.37 1.19 -32.99
N GLY A 278 13.45 0.40 -32.99
CA GLY A 278 13.51 -0.94 -32.42
C GLY A 278 13.49 -0.99 -30.88
N GLY A 279 13.55 0.17 -30.21
CA GLY A 279 13.38 0.31 -28.77
C GLY A 279 14.63 0.07 -27.91
N ALA A 280 14.51 0.41 -26.63
CA ALA A 280 15.57 0.35 -25.64
C ALA A 280 15.11 -0.44 -24.40
N THR A 281 15.93 -1.37 -23.94
CA THR A 281 15.77 -2.09 -22.68
C THR A 281 17.04 -1.97 -21.85
N GLY A 282 16.92 -1.54 -20.59
CA GLY A 282 18.05 -1.39 -19.67
C GLY A 282 17.72 -1.92 -18.28
N VAL A 283 18.56 -2.82 -17.76
CA VAL A 283 18.45 -3.35 -16.39
C VAL A 283 19.76 -3.09 -15.65
N LEU A 284 19.71 -2.44 -14.49
CA LEU A 284 20.88 -2.19 -13.66
C LEU A 284 20.63 -2.63 -12.22
N ASN A 285 21.44 -3.57 -11.75
CA ASN A 285 21.45 -4.09 -10.38
C ASN A 285 22.69 -3.57 -9.63
N ILE A 286 22.51 -2.98 -8.46
CA ILE A 286 23.59 -2.41 -7.62
C ILE A 286 23.46 -2.96 -6.20
N SER A 287 24.53 -3.56 -5.67
CA SER A 287 24.57 -4.10 -4.30
C SER A 287 25.75 -3.55 -3.50
N ALA A 288 25.46 -2.98 -2.34
CA ALA A 288 26.50 -2.55 -1.41
C ALA A 288 27.09 -3.73 -0.60
N GLY A 289 28.26 -3.54 -0.02
CA GLY A 289 29.00 -4.59 0.69
C GLY A 289 28.38 -4.92 2.05
N SER A 290 28.41 -6.20 2.44
CA SER A 290 27.96 -6.61 3.79
C SER A 290 29.07 -6.45 4.83
N GLY A 291 28.68 -6.25 6.08
CA GLY A 291 29.59 -6.17 7.22
C GLY A 291 30.15 -7.55 7.61
N GLY A 292 31.38 -7.55 8.15
CA GLY A 292 32.06 -8.77 8.57
C GLY A 292 31.54 -9.31 9.91
N GLY A 293 31.48 -10.63 10.08
CA GLY A 293 31.03 -11.24 11.33
C GLY A 293 32.02 -11.08 12.50
N GLY A 294 31.54 -11.01 13.73
CA GLY A 294 32.32 -11.03 14.97
C GLY A 294 32.32 -12.40 15.64
N ARG A 295 33.49 -12.82 16.16
CA ARG A 295 33.69 -14.08 16.90
C ARG A 295 34.34 -13.82 18.25
N ASN A 296 34.17 -14.73 19.22
CA ASN A 296 34.86 -14.70 20.52
C ASN A 296 34.74 -13.35 21.25
N GLY A 297 33.53 -12.78 21.28
CA GLY A 297 33.21 -11.50 21.92
C GLY A 297 33.40 -10.27 21.04
N ALA A 298 33.73 -10.43 19.75
CA ALA A 298 33.78 -9.32 18.80
C ALA A 298 32.39 -8.96 18.29
N ASN A 299 32.16 -7.66 18.08
CA ASN A 299 30.96 -7.16 17.43
C ASN A 299 30.95 -7.51 15.93
N GLY A 300 29.77 -7.70 15.35
CA GLY A 300 29.60 -7.75 13.90
C GLY A 300 29.73 -6.35 13.28
N GLY A 301 30.28 -6.27 12.07
CA GLY A 301 30.39 -5.02 11.31
C GLY A 301 29.06 -4.62 10.69
N ASN A 302 28.80 -3.32 10.60
CA ASN A 302 27.59 -2.84 9.91
C ASN A 302 27.64 -3.09 8.39
N GLY A 303 26.49 -3.32 7.77
CA GLY A 303 26.34 -3.31 6.32
C GLY A 303 26.47 -1.91 5.73
N ALA A 304 26.91 -1.81 4.48
CA ALA A 304 27.05 -0.53 3.78
C ALA A 304 25.70 0.03 3.35
N ASP A 305 25.53 1.33 3.51
CA ASP A 305 24.43 2.08 2.88
C ASP A 305 24.62 2.10 1.34
N LEU A 306 23.51 2.22 0.62
CA LEU A 306 23.46 2.39 -0.82
C LEU A 306 22.68 3.67 -1.16
N THR A 307 23.28 4.57 -1.93
CA THR A 307 22.59 5.75 -2.47
C THR A 307 22.84 5.82 -3.98
N VAL A 308 21.78 5.74 -4.77
CA VAL A 308 21.82 5.69 -6.22
C VAL A 308 20.76 6.63 -6.78
N ALA A 309 21.17 7.61 -7.58
CA ALA A 309 20.26 8.55 -8.22
C ALA A 309 20.60 8.67 -9.71
N ASN A 310 19.63 8.36 -10.57
CA ASN A 310 19.70 8.51 -12.03
C ASN A 310 20.93 7.86 -12.71
N PRO A 311 21.26 6.59 -12.40
CA PRO A 311 22.40 5.93 -13.05
C PRO A 311 22.13 5.52 -14.49
N ILE A 312 20.87 5.56 -14.94
CA ILE A 312 20.47 5.19 -16.30
C ILE A 312 20.02 6.44 -17.06
N SER A 313 20.62 6.67 -18.23
CA SER A 313 20.13 7.64 -19.23
C SER A 313 19.78 6.88 -20.50
N ALA A 314 18.55 7.02 -20.99
CA ALA A 314 18.13 6.34 -22.21
C ALA A 314 17.29 7.26 -23.10
N THR A 315 17.46 7.14 -24.41
CA THR A 315 16.59 7.79 -25.40
C THR A 315 16.23 6.85 -26.54
N THR A 316 14.99 6.90 -27.01
CA THR A 316 14.53 6.08 -28.16
C THR A 316 13.35 6.71 -28.89
N THR A 317 13.13 6.34 -30.15
CA THR A 317 11.88 6.61 -30.89
C THR A 317 10.93 5.40 -30.91
N GLY A 318 11.35 4.27 -30.32
CA GLY A 318 10.55 3.07 -30.14
C GLY A 318 10.03 2.93 -28.71
N SER A 319 9.89 1.69 -28.25
CA SER A 319 9.52 1.37 -26.86
C SER A 319 10.71 1.52 -25.92
N LEU A 320 10.50 2.08 -24.72
CA LEU A 320 11.53 2.22 -23.68
C LEU A 320 11.14 1.43 -22.43
N ALA A 321 12.00 0.52 -21.97
CA ALA A 321 11.83 -0.25 -20.74
C ALA A 321 13.08 -0.18 -19.86
N LEU A 322 12.96 0.39 -18.66
CA LEU A 322 14.09 0.56 -17.73
C LEU A 322 13.80 -0.07 -16.37
N ALA A 323 14.77 -0.77 -15.79
CA ALA A 323 14.71 -1.29 -14.44
C ALA A 323 15.98 -0.94 -13.65
N LEU A 324 15.81 -0.30 -12.50
CA LEU A 324 16.88 0.01 -11.55
C LEU A 324 16.62 -0.69 -10.22
N ARG A 325 17.56 -1.52 -9.77
CA ARG A 325 17.46 -2.27 -8.51
C ARG A 325 18.67 -2.00 -7.64
N GLY A 326 18.44 -1.55 -6.41
CA GLY A 326 19.50 -1.31 -5.43
C GLY A 326 19.27 -2.09 -4.14
N SER A 327 20.30 -2.77 -3.64
CA SER A 327 20.31 -3.45 -2.35
C SER A 327 21.44 -2.92 -1.46
N ALA A 328 21.11 -2.55 -0.23
CA ALA A 328 22.10 -2.21 0.76
C ALA A 328 22.74 -3.46 1.38
N GLY A 329 23.86 -3.28 2.08
CA GLY A 329 24.63 -4.35 2.69
C GLY A 329 23.98 -4.90 3.95
N SER A 330 24.11 -6.21 4.19
CA SER A 330 23.67 -6.82 5.45
C SER A 330 24.67 -6.57 6.57
N GLY A 331 24.19 -6.51 7.82
CA GLY A 331 25.02 -6.48 9.01
C GLY A 331 25.68 -7.83 9.27
N GLY A 332 26.88 -7.82 9.84
CA GLY A 332 27.62 -9.01 10.22
C GLY A 332 27.09 -9.65 11.49
N ASP A 333 27.09 -10.98 11.54
CA ASP A 333 26.70 -11.74 12.75
C ASP A 333 27.71 -11.55 13.90
N SER A 334 27.34 -11.90 15.13
CA SER A 334 28.24 -12.02 16.28
C SER A 334 27.94 -13.29 17.08
N THR A 335 28.93 -13.92 17.70
CA THR A 335 28.72 -15.12 18.54
C THR A 335 28.39 -14.81 20.02
N ASP A 336 28.65 -13.58 20.48
CA ASP A 336 28.60 -13.26 21.92
C ASP A 336 28.71 -11.76 22.22
N ALA A 337 28.55 -10.90 21.21
CA ALA A 337 28.57 -9.45 21.33
C ALA A 337 27.48 -8.78 20.46
N VAL A 338 27.65 -7.51 20.12
CA VAL A 338 26.68 -6.75 19.30
C VAL A 338 26.79 -7.19 17.85
N ALA A 339 25.70 -7.65 17.24
CA ALA A 339 25.68 -7.90 15.80
C ALA A 339 25.57 -6.58 15.01
N GLY A 340 26.08 -6.58 13.79
CA GLY A 340 26.11 -5.40 12.94
C GLY A 340 24.71 -4.99 12.49
N ARG A 341 24.45 -3.68 12.41
CA ARG A 341 23.25 -3.13 11.77
C ARG A 341 23.34 -3.30 10.26
N ALA A 342 22.22 -3.49 9.58
CA ALA A 342 22.21 -3.41 8.13
C ALA A 342 22.35 -1.97 7.60
N GLY A 343 22.73 -1.86 6.34
CA GLY A 343 22.74 -0.60 5.59
C GLY A 343 21.38 -0.24 5.00
N ASN A 344 21.17 1.04 4.77
CA ASN A 344 19.96 1.62 4.16
C ASN A 344 20.11 1.74 2.65
N ALA A 345 19.02 1.59 1.88
CA ALA A 345 19.01 1.81 0.43
C ALA A 345 18.15 3.02 0.06
N ASP A 346 18.71 3.96 -0.69
CA ASP A 346 18.00 5.08 -1.34
C ASP A 346 18.25 5.01 -2.86
N VAL A 347 17.22 4.67 -3.63
CA VAL A 347 17.32 4.35 -5.06
C VAL A 347 16.33 5.19 -5.85
N GLY A 348 16.84 5.86 -6.89
CA GLY A 348 16.14 6.91 -7.60
C GLY A 348 16.30 6.89 -9.11
N LEU A 349 15.20 7.09 -9.84
CA LEU A 349 15.21 7.31 -11.28
C LEU A 349 14.28 8.47 -11.68
N VAL A 350 14.80 9.40 -12.47
CA VAL A 350 14.09 10.51 -13.10
C VAL A 350 14.29 10.37 -14.60
N LEU A 351 13.18 10.18 -15.31
CA LEU A 351 13.14 9.97 -16.76
C LEU A 351 12.31 11.06 -17.43
N ASP A 352 12.86 11.65 -18.48
CA ASP A 352 12.16 12.61 -19.35
C ASP A 352 12.44 12.22 -20.81
N ASP A 353 11.63 11.30 -21.34
CA ASP A 353 11.68 10.91 -22.75
C ASP A 353 10.34 11.23 -23.42
N ARG A 354 10.42 12.11 -24.42
CA ARG A 354 9.26 12.61 -25.17
C ARG A 354 9.17 12.03 -26.58
N ARG A 355 10.02 11.07 -26.93
CA ARG A 355 10.14 10.50 -28.28
C ARG A 355 9.70 9.04 -28.32
N ALA A 356 9.83 8.33 -27.20
CA ALA A 356 9.42 6.95 -27.09
C ALA A 356 7.92 6.79 -27.39
N THR A 357 7.54 5.69 -28.05
CA THR A 357 6.14 5.34 -28.38
C THR A 357 5.44 4.60 -27.24
N TYR A 358 6.19 4.17 -26.23
CA TYR A 358 5.71 3.54 -25.00
C TYR A 358 6.82 3.60 -23.96
N MET A 359 6.46 3.76 -22.67
CA MET A 359 7.42 3.74 -21.58
C MET A 359 7.03 2.79 -20.45
N GLN A 360 8.02 2.04 -19.98
CA GLN A 360 8.00 1.27 -18.75
C GLN A 360 9.23 1.61 -17.91
N ALA A 361 9.02 1.95 -16.64
CA ALA A 361 10.11 2.21 -15.71
C ALA A 361 9.84 1.55 -14.35
N ASP A 362 10.83 0.84 -13.83
CA ASP A 362 10.75 0.13 -12.56
C ASP A 362 11.94 0.51 -11.66
N VAL A 363 11.67 0.91 -10.41
CA VAL A 363 12.68 1.18 -9.37
C VAL A 363 12.42 0.28 -8.17
N THR A 364 13.45 -0.40 -7.68
CA THR A 364 13.38 -1.20 -6.45
C THR A 364 14.53 -0.85 -5.51
N ALA A 365 14.21 -0.47 -4.28
CA ALA A 365 15.15 -0.30 -3.17
C ALA A 365 14.95 -1.40 -2.13
N SER A 366 16.02 -2.05 -1.69
CA SER A 366 16.01 -3.06 -0.62
C SER A 366 17.01 -2.70 0.48
N GLY A 367 16.52 -2.55 1.71
CA GLY A 367 17.38 -2.43 2.88
C GLY A 367 18.12 -3.75 3.15
N GLY A 368 19.29 -3.67 3.80
CA GLY A 368 20.04 -4.87 4.17
C GLY A 368 19.42 -5.60 5.36
N ASN A 369 19.82 -6.85 5.61
CA ASN A 369 19.39 -7.59 6.80
C ASN A 369 20.28 -7.31 8.01
N GLY A 370 19.69 -7.20 9.20
CA GLY A 370 20.44 -7.07 10.44
C GLY A 370 21.18 -8.36 10.81
N GLY A 371 22.36 -8.22 11.44
CA GLY A 371 23.17 -9.36 11.86
C GLY A 371 22.56 -10.15 13.02
N ARG A 372 22.85 -11.46 13.07
CA ARG A 372 22.41 -12.38 14.12
C ARG A 372 23.39 -12.44 15.29
N VAL A 373 22.88 -12.63 16.50
CA VAL A 373 23.68 -13.04 17.67
C VAL A 373 23.50 -14.55 17.96
N ILE A 374 24.58 -15.32 17.87
CA ILE A 374 24.61 -16.79 18.03
C ILE A 374 25.25 -17.14 19.37
N GLY A 375 24.49 -17.18 20.47
CA GLY A 375 25.04 -17.49 21.79
C GLY A 375 25.75 -18.85 21.85
N GLY A 376 26.97 -18.89 22.38
CA GLY A 376 27.69 -20.12 22.65
C GLY A 376 26.97 -21.01 23.68
N ILE A 377 26.93 -22.32 23.44
CA ILE A 377 26.34 -23.30 24.36
C ILE A 377 27.19 -23.32 25.64
N GLY A 378 26.79 -22.56 26.67
CA GLY A 378 27.41 -22.62 28.01
C GLY A 378 27.73 -21.29 28.68
N SER A 379 27.69 -20.13 28.00
CA SER A 379 27.85 -18.83 28.68
C SER A 379 26.49 -18.37 29.22
N GLU A 380 26.40 -18.15 30.53
CA GLU A 380 25.13 -17.83 31.19
C GLU A 380 24.57 -16.44 30.83
N GLN A 381 25.32 -15.57 30.13
CA GLN A 381 24.90 -14.23 29.75
C GLN A 381 25.45 -13.84 28.36
N ALA A 382 24.65 -13.99 27.31
CA ALA A 382 24.93 -13.34 26.02
C ALA A 382 24.39 -11.91 26.06
N ASN A 383 25.23 -10.94 26.40
CA ASN A 383 24.88 -9.50 26.53
C ASN A 383 24.82 -8.76 25.16
N GLY A 384 24.63 -9.48 24.06
CA GLY A 384 24.61 -8.92 22.71
C GLY A 384 23.30 -8.22 22.36
N THR A 385 23.30 -7.48 21.27
CA THR A 385 22.09 -6.94 20.61
C THR A 385 22.07 -7.39 19.16
N ALA A 386 20.96 -7.94 18.69
CA ALA A 386 20.81 -8.27 17.28
C ALA A 386 20.76 -7.00 16.42
N GLY A 387 21.26 -7.10 15.20
CA GLY A 387 21.29 -5.97 14.27
C GLY A 387 19.88 -5.61 13.79
N GLU A 388 19.61 -4.32 13.62
CA GLU A 388 18.38 -3.86 12.98
C GLU A 388 18.46 -4.03 11.46
N GLY A 389 17.31 -4.25 10.83
CA GLY A 389 17.15 -4.22 9.38
C GLY A 389 17.32 -2.81 8.81
N GLY A 390 17.84 -2.73 7.59
CA GLY A 390 18.09 -1.47 6.90
C GLY A 390 16.82 -0.84 6.35
N ARG A 391 16.76 0.49 6.30
CA ARG A 391 15.65 1.20 5.66
C ARG A 391 15.74 1.14 4.14
N ALA A 392 14.60 1.23 3.45
CA ALA A 392 14.53 1.33 2.00
C ALA A 392 13.72 2.55 1.54
N ARG A 393 14.25 3.30 0.58
CA ARG A 393 13.57 4.39 -0.12
C ARG A 393 13.69 4.19 -1.63
N GLY A 394 12.56 4.05 -2.31
CA GLY A 394 12.50 3.98 -3.77
C GLY A 394 11.74 5.18 -4.33
N TYR A 395 12.33 5.95 -5.25
CA TYR A 395 11.65 7.06 -5.91
C TYR A 395 11.76 7.01 -7.44
N LEU A 396 10.65 7.28 -8.13
CA LEU A 396 10.55 7.24 -9.58
C LEU A 396 9.74 8.44 -10.10
N VAL A 397 10.30 9.18 -11.06
CA VAL A 397 9.63 10.27 -11.77
C VAL A 397 9.74 10.06 -13.27
N VAL A 398 8.63 10.05 -14.00
CA VAL A 398 8.59 9.85 -15.46
C VAL A 398 7.78 10.95 -16.13
N THR A 399 8.37 11.61 -17.13
CA THR A 399 7.68 12.52 -18.05
C THR A 399 7.72 11.97 -19.47
N ALA A 400 6.55 11.92 -20.12
CA ALA A 400 6.29 11.12 -21.32
C ALA A 400 5.39 11.84 -22.33
N GLN A 401 5.57 11.60 -23.64
CA GLN A 401 4.49 11.87 -24.62
C GLN A 401 3.56 10.67 -24.82
N ALA A 402 4.06 9.46 -24.62
CA ALA A 402 3.37 8.22 -24.95
C ALA A 402 2.81 7.51 -23.70
N PRO A 403 2.00 6.44 -23.89
CA PRO A 403 1.49 5.65 -22.77
C PRO A 403 2.61 5.15 -21.87
N THR A 404 2.39 5.24 -20.55
CA THR A 404 3.45 5.05 -19.56
C THR A 404 3.00 4.17 -18.39
N ASN A 405 3.82 3.19 -18.03
CA ASN A 405 3.74 2.40 -16.80
C ASN A 405 4.98 2.67 -15.93
N ALA A 406 4.77 3.04 -14.67
CA ALA A 406 5.87 3.29 -13.74
C ALA A 406 5.62 2.60 -12.40
N THR A 407 6.62 1.87 -11.90
CA THR A 407 6.56 1.20 -10.60
C THR A 407 7.72 1.64 -9.71
N ALA A 408 7.41 2.21 -8.55
CA ALA A 408 8.36 2.39 -7.46
C ALA A 408 8.13 1.33 -6.38
N ARG A 409 9.21 0.72 -5.89
CA ARG A 409 9.17 -0.29 -4.82
C ARG A 409 10.24 -0.04 -3.77
N ALA A 410 9.87 -0.18 -2.51
CA ALA A 410 10.79 -0.17 -1.37
C ALA A 410 10.48 -1.33 -0.41
N ASP A 411 11.50 -2.14 -0.10
CA ASP A 411 11.44 -3.26 0.83
C ASP A 411 12.42 -3.04 1.98
N GLY A 412 11.91 -2.85 3.20
CA GLY A 412 12.71 -2.73 4.40
C GLY A 412 13.41 -4.06 4.72
N GLY A 413 14.62 -3.95 5.27
CA GLY A 413 15.45 -5.10 5.62
C GLY A 413 14.94 -5.87 6.84
N TYR A 414 15.25 -7.15 6.93
CA TYR A 414 14.83 -7.98 8.07
C TYR A 414 15.68 -7.68 9.31
N GLY A 415 15.08 -7.73 10.49
CA GLY A 415 15.80 -7.66 11.76
C GLY A 415 16.60 -8.93 12.07
N GLY A 416 17.70 -8.79 12.79
CA GLY A 416 18.58 -9.88 13.20
C GLY A 416 17.99 -10.75 14.32
N THR A 417 18.41 -12.00 14.42
CA THR A 417 17.94 -12.93 15.47
C THR A 417 18.86 -12.91 16.70
N HIS A 418 18.32 -13.07 17.90
CA HIS A 418 19.10 -13.16 19.14
C HIS A 418 18.74 -14.40 19.97
N ALA A 419 19.71 -15.27 20.25
CA ALA A 419 19.47 -16.55 20.92
C ALA A 419 19.09 -16.47 22.41
N ARG A 420 19.31 -15.35 23.10
CA ARG A 420 19.00 -15.20 24.55
C ARG A 420 18.52 -13.80 24.96
N GLY A 421 18.00 -13.03 24.01
CA GLY A 421 17.81 -11.59 24.14
C GLY A 421 16.89 -11.09 23.02
N ASN A 422 16.84 -9.78 22.80
CA ASN A 422 15.86 -9.21 21.88
C ASN A 422 16.28 -9.38 20.42
N GLY A 423 15.31 -9.73 19.57
CA GLY A 423 15.48 -9.68 18.13
C GLY A 423 15.61 -8.23 17.65
N GLY A 424 16.36 -8.02 16.56
CA GLY A 424 16.48 -6.71 15.94
C GLY A 424 15.18 -6.30 15.26
N ASN A 425 14.89 -5.01 15.22
CA ASN A 425 13.71 -4.50 14.51
C ASN A 425 13.88 -4.65 12.99
N GLY A 426 12.77 -4.80 12.28
CA GLY A 426 12.75 -4.69 10.82
C GLY A 426 12.93 -3.24 10.36
N GLY A 427 13.49 -3.04 9.17
CA GLY A 427 13.71 -1.72 8.60
C GLY A 427 12.46 -1.10 8.00
N ASP A 428 12.34 0.22 8.05
CA ASP A 428 11.23 0.96 7.44
C ASP A 428 11.33 0.98 5.90
N ALA A 429 10.20 1.18 5.21
CA ALA A 429 10.15 1.34 3.76
C ALA A 429 9.34 2.58 3.34
N ALA A 430 9.86 3.33 2.36
CA ALA A 430 9.20 4.48 1.76
C ALA A 430 9.25 4.41 0.23
N SER A 431 8.12 4.54 -0.46
CA SER A 431 8.06 4.52 -1.92
C SER A 431 7.33 5.72 -2.51
N SER A 432 7.86 6.31 -3.59
CA SER A 432 7.27 7.45 -4.29
C SER A 432 7.29 7.25 -5.81
N GLY A 433 6.13 7.38 -6.48
CA GLY A 433 6.00 7.36 -7.93
C GLY A 433 5.33 8.62 -8.48
N LEU A 434 5.82 9.17 -9.59
CA LEU A 434 5.17 10.26 -10.33
C LEU A 434 5.24 10.00 -11.84
N VAL A 435 4.10 10.02 -12.51
CA VAL A 435 3.98 9.90 -13.96
C VAL A 435 3.27 11.12 -14.53
N ARG A 436 3.84 11.73 -15.56
CA ARG A 436 3.22 12.80 -16.34
C ARG A 436 3.26 12.48 -17.82
N VAL A 437 2.10 12.18 -18.40
CA VAL A 437 1.90 12.01 -19.84
C VAL A 437 1.35 13.31 -20.42
N ILE A 438 2.11 13.94 -21.31
CA ILE A 438 1.73 15.20 -21.96
C ILE A 438 1.02 15.00 -23.30
N GLY A 439 0.93 13.77 -23.80
CA GLY A 439 0.11 13.39 -24.95
C GLY A 439 -1.23 12.75 -24.55
N ASP A 440 -1.86 12.05 -25.49
CA ASP A 440 -3.17 11.39 -25.31
C ASP A 440 -3.07 9.96 -24.74
N GLY A 441 -1.85 9.51 -24.36
CA GLY A 441 -1.62 8.19 -23.78
C GLY A 441 -2.12 8.06 -22.33
N TYR A 442 -2.20 6.82 -21.84
CA TYR A 442 -2.54 6.56 -20.44
C TYR A 442 -1.35 6.78 -19.51
N ALA A 443 -1.62 7.16 -18.26
CA ALA A 443 -0.62 7.29 -17.21
C ALA A 443 -0.91 6.32 -16.05
N ASN A 444 -0.05 5.33 -15.87
CA ASN A 444 -0.14 4.38 -14.76
C ASN A 444 1.04 4.56 -13.80
N SER A 445 0.75 4.97 -12.57
CA SER A 445 1.75 5.15 -11.50
C SER A 445 1.44 4.23 -10.34
N ASN A 446 2.37 3.31 -10.04
CA ASN A 446 2.26 2.39 -8.93
C ASN A 446 3.41 2.61 -7.94
N ALA A 447 3.10 2.69 -6.64
CA ALA A 447 4.09 2.74 -5.58
C ALA A 447 3.80 1.67 -4.51
N TYR A 448 4.84 0.94 -4.10
CA TYR A 448 4.76 -0.15 -3.13
C TYR A 448 5.82 0.00 -2.05
N ALA A 449 5.40 0.13 -0.80
CA ALA A 449 6.29 0.12 0.36
C ALA A 449 5.98 -1.06 1.28
N ARG A 450 6.99 -1.83 1.65
CA ARG A 450 6.88 -2.95 2.59
C ARG A 450 7.92 -2.83 3.68
N GLY A 451 7.49 -2.64 4.92
CA GLY A 451 8.38 -2.68 6.07
C GLY A 451 8.99 -4.07 6.26
N GLY A 452 10.24 -4.13 6.72
CA GLY A 452 10.94 -5.38 6.97
C GLY A 452 10.39 -6.11 8.19
N ASN A 453 10.49 -7.44 8.23
CA ASN A 453 10.02 -8.18 9.40
C ASN A 453 11.01 -8.05 10.56
N GLY A 454 10.51 -8.08 11.79
CA GLY A 454 11.33 -8.15 12.99
C GLY A 454 12.07 -9.49 13.13
N GLY A 455 13.23 -9.45 13.76
CA GLY A 455 14.08 -10.61 14.03
C GLY A 455 13.58 -11.44 15.21
N SER A 456 13.98 -12.72 15.27
CA SER A 456 13.50 -13.62 16.33
C SER A 456 14.30 -13.47 17.63
N ALA A 457 13.69 -13.87 18.75
CA ALA A 457 14.27 -13.91 20.09
C ALA A 457 14.03 -15.26 20.75
N GLU A 458 14.87 -15.64 21.72
CA GLU A 458 14.63 -16.81 22.57
C GLU A 458 14.81 -16.50 24.08
N PHE A 459 14.23 -17.34 24.95
CA PHE A 459 14.24 -17.26 26.42
C PHE A 459 13.61 -15.97 26.97
N VAL A 460 14.34 -15.14 27.74
CA VAL A 460 13.79 -13.93 28.38
C VAL A 460 13.65 -12.72 27.42
N GLY A 461 13.92 -12.92 26.12
CA GLY A 461 13.88 -11.88 25.11
C GLY A 461 12.48 -11.57 24.57
N ARG A 462 12.43 -10.60 23.66
CA ARG A 462 11.27 -10.27 22.82
C ARG A 462 11.69 -10.22 21.35
N GLY A 463 10.88 -10.81 20.47
CA GLY A 463 11.08 -10.67 19.03
C GLY A 463 11.09 -9.19 18.62
N GLY A 464 11.89 -8.83 17.61
CA GLY A 464 11.95 -7.46 17.12
C GLY A 464 10.63 -7.01 16.53
N ASP A 465 10.37 -5.71 16.55
CA ASP A 465 9.17 -5.16 15.93
C ASP A 465 9.33 -5.12 14.40
N GLY A 466 8.22 -5.25 13.66
CA GLY A 466 8.22 -5.06 12.22
C GLY A 466 8.41 -3.60 11.83
N GLY A 467 9.05 -3.34 10.69
CA GLY A 467 9.27 -2.00 10.15
C GLY A 467 8.00 -1.37 9.60
N ASN A 468 7.94 -0.04 9.57
CA ASN A 468 6.80 0.70 9.04
C ASN A 468 6.86 0.84 7.51
N ALA A 469 5.73 1.14 6.88
CA ALA A 469 5.63 1.43 5.44
C ALA A 469 4.88 2.73 5.15
N ASP A 470 5.49 3.58 4.32
CA ASP A 470 4.96 4.85 3.81
C ASP A 470 4.98 4.89 2.28
N VAL A 471 3.92 5.43 1.65
CA VAL A 471 3.78 5.37 0.19
C VAL A 471 3.17 6.66 -0.40
N GLN A 472 3.62 7.05 -1.60
CA GLN A 472 3.07 8.13 -2.42
C GLN A 472 3.10 7.77 -3.91
N ALA A 473 2.05 8.09 -4.65
CA ALA A 473 1.95 7.88 -6.10
C ALA A 473 1.15 9.03 -6.73
N ALA A 474 1.54 9.46 -7.94
CA ALA A 474 0.80 10.47 -8.69
C ALA A 474 0.83 10.23 -10.20
N GLY A 475 -0.29 10.47 -10.87
CA GLY A 475 -0.44 10.26 -12.31
C GLY A 475 -1.20 11.39 -12.99
N TYR A 476 -0.68 11.89 -14.11
CA TYR A 476 -1.33 12.95 -14.89
C TYR A 476 -1.31 12.61 -16.37
N ALA A 477 -2.45 12.79 -17.03
CA ALA A 477 -2.59 12.73 -18.48
C ALA A 477 -3.50 13.88 -18.95
N VAL A 478 -3.43 14.25 -20.23
CA VAL A 478 -4.31 15.29 -20.77
C VAL A 478 -5.74 14.75 -20.91
N SER A 479 -5.90 13.74 -21.76
CA SER A 479 -7.18 13.13 -22.14
C SER A 479 -7.24 11.63 -21.88
N GLY A 480 -6.08 10.96 -21.85
CA GLY A 480 -5.96 9.53 -21.61
C GLY A 480 -6.36 9.10 -20.20
N PRO A 481 -6.68 7.81 -20.00
CA PRO A 481 -7.03 7.30 -18.68
C PRO A 481 -5.81 7.33 -17.75
N VAL A 482 -6.08 7.60 -16.46
CA VAL A 482 -5.05 7.68 -15.43
C VAL A 482 -5.39 6.68 -14.33
N ARG A 483 -4.42 5.82 -13.99
CA ARG A 483 -4.51 4.90 -12.85
C ARG A 483 -3.36 5.15 -11.89
N VAL A 484 -3.69 5.38 -10.63
CA VAL A 484 -2.70 5.61 -9.58
C VAL A 484 -2.97 4.65 -8.44
N GLU A 485 -1.94 3.88 -8.07
CA GLU A 485 -2.02 2.89 -7.01
C GLU A 485 -0.88 3.12 -6.00
N ALA A 486 -1.24 3.21 -4.72
CA ALA A 486 -0.30 3.31 -3.61
C ALA A 486 -0.60 2.24 -2.56
N VAL A 487 0.36 1.37 -2.26
CA VAL A 487 0.19 0.29 -1.28
C VAL A 487 1.30 0.32 -0.23
N ALA A 488 0.90 0.47 1.04
CA ALA A 488 1.79 0.39 2.20
C ALA A 488 1.51 -0.88 3.02
N LEU A 489 2.54 -1.69 3.26
CA LEU A 489 2.46 -2.92 4.05
C LEU A 489 3.45 -2.86 5.23
N GLY A 490 2.96 -2.80 6.46
CA GLY A 490 3.80 -2.93 7.65
C GLY A 490 4.47 -4.31 7.72
N GLY A 491 5.70 -4.36 8.22
CA GLY A 491 6.45 -5.60 8.43
C GLY A 491 5.87 -6.42 9.58
N THR A 492 6.00 -7.75 9.55
CA THR A 492 5.53 -8.59 10.66
C THR A 492 6.48 -8.51 11.86
N GLY A 493 5.95 -8.70 13.06
CA GLY A 493 6.74 -8.82 14.27
C GLY A 493 7.52 -10.14 14.33
N GLY A 494 8.71 -10.10 14.93
CA GLY A 494 9.59 -11.24 15.12
C GLY A 494 9.04 -12.26 16.12
N LYS A 495 9.41 -13.53 15.96
CA LYS A 495 8.94 -14.61 16.85
C LYS A 495 9.75 -14.66 18.15
N GLY A 496 9.09 -15.05 19.24
CA GLY A 496 9.69 -15.35 20.53
C GLY A 496 9.64 -16.85 20.85
N TYR A 497 10.80 -17.49 21.01
CA TYR A 497 10.97 -18.91 21.35
C TYR A 497 11.31 -19.14 22.84
N TYR A 498 11.01 -20.33 23.35
CA TYR A 498 11.35 -20.80 24.71
C TYR A 498 11.02 -19.82 25.85
N GLY A 499 9.86 -19.17 25.79
CA GLY A 499 9.44 -18.19 26.80
C GLY A 499 9.65 -16.72 26.41
N ALA A 500 10.14 -16.45 25.19
CA ALA A 500 10.26 -15.09 24.68
C ALA A 500 8.93 -14.59 24.13
N ALA A 501 8.68 -13.29 24.29
CA ALA A 501 7.48 -12.63 23.75
C ALA A 501 7.62 -12.37 22.24
N GLY A 502 6.49 -12.31 21.53
CA GLY A 502 6.45 -11.88 20.14
C GLY A 502 6.70 -10.37 19.98
N GLY A 503 7.32 -9.98 18.87
CA GLY A 503 7.43 -8.60 18.43
C GLY A 503 6.10 -8.07 17.88
N ASN A 504 5.89 -6.76 17.92
CA ASN A 504 4.70 -6.14 17.31
C ASN A 504 4.87 -6.05 15.79
N GLY A 505 3.75 -6.06 15.06
CA GLY A 505 3.74 -5.72 13.64
C GLY A 505 3.92 -4.21 13.41
N GLY A 506 4.54 -3.86 12.29
CA GLY A 506 4.74 -2.48 11.84
C GLY A 506 3.47 -1.85 11.28
N ILE A 507 3.44 -0.51 11.21
CA ILE A 507 2.30 0.26 10.70
C ILE A 507 2.39 0.35 9.17
N GLY A 508 1.26 0.16 8.49
CA GLY A 508 1.09 0.55 7.09
C GLY A 508 0.35 1.88 7.01
N ARG A 509 0.92 2.89 6.34
CA ARG A 509 0.37 4.25 6.25
C ARG A 509 0.29 4.76 4.82
N ALA A 510 -0.91 5.20 4.44
CA ALA A 510 -1.22 5.89 3.19
C ALA A 510 -2.01 7.16 3.52
N ILE A 511 -1.35 8.32 3.62
CA ILE A 511 -2.00 9.61 3.90
C ILE A 511 -1.78 10.49 2.67
N ASP A 512 -2.88 10.83 2.01
CA ASP A 512 -2.89 11.53 0.71
C ASP A 512 -1.88 10.89 -0.24
N ALA A 513 -1.88 9.55 -0.25
CA ALA A 513 -0.85 8.75 -0.91
C ALA A 513 -1.06 8.65 -2.42
N VAL A 514 -2.23 9.04 -2.92
CA VAL A 514 -2.55 9.05 -4.34
C VAL A 514 -3.04 10.43 -4.77
N ALA A 515 -2.54 10.89 -5.92
CA ALA A 515 -3.01 12.11 -6.58
C ALA A 515 -3.07 11.91 -8.09
N GLY A 516 -3.90 12.66 -8.80
CA GLY A 516 -3.85 12.64 -10.26
C GLY A 516 -4.81 13.59 -10.93
N GLY A 517 -4.80 13.59 -12.26
CA GLY A 517 -5.67 14.44 -13.08
C GLY A 517 -5.69 14.06 -14.56
N THR A 518 -6.86 14.15 -15.16
CA THR A 518 -7.14 13.98 -16.60
C THR A 518 -8.53 14.53 -16.90
N THR A 519 -8.85 14.81 -18.17
CA THR A 519 -10.24 15.04 -18.59
C THR A 519 -11.01 13.74 -18.87
N GLY A 520 -10.32 12.60 -18.92
CA GLY A 520 -10.89 11.28 -19.15
C GLY A 520 -11.31 10.57 -17.85
N THR A 521 -10.96 9.29 -17.74
CA THR A 521 -11.18 8.46 -16.54
C THR A 521 -10.00 8.56 -15.59
N LEU A 522 -10.26 8.84 -14.30
CA LEU A 522 -9.27 8.83 -13.23
C LEU A 522 -9.61 7.74 -12.23
N GLN A 523 -8.69 6.80 -12.01
CA GLN A 523 -8.77 5.79 -10.96
C GLN A 523 -7.67 6.01 -9.92
N LEU A 524 -8.05 6.21 -8.66
CA LEU A 524 -7.13 6.34 -7.53
C LEU A 524 -7.37 5.20 -6.54
N VAL A 525 -6.32 4.49 -6.17
CA VAL A 525 -6.38 3.38 -5.20
C VAL A 525 -5.30 3.57 -4.16
N GLN A 526 -5.67 3.72 -2.89
CA GLN A 526 -4.71 3.68 -1.78
C GLN A 526 -5.08 2.63 -0.74
N THR A 527 -4.10 1.79 -0.41
CA THR A 527 -4.26 0.67 0.52
C THR A 527 -3.18 0.71 1.59
N ALA A 528 -3.59 0.62 2.85
CA ALA A 528 -2.69 0.55 4.00
C ALA A 528 -2.96 -0.69 4.86
N THR A 529 -1.97 -1.58 4.97
CA THR A 529 -2.08 -2.82 5.74
C THR A 529 -1.04 -2.85 6.85
N GLY A 530 -1.49 -2.98 8.09
CA GLY A 530 -0.60 -3.21 9.23
C GLY A 530 0.01 -4.62 9.22
N GLY A 531 1.23 -4.75 9.73
CA GLY A 531 1.92 -6.03 9.84
C GLY A 531 1.34 -6.91 10.95
N GLY A 532 1.40 -8.23 10.80
CA GLY A 532 1.00 -9.15 11.86
C GLY A 532 1.95 -9.12 13.06
N GLY A 533 1.44 -9.36 14.27
CA GLY A 533 2.24 -9.56 15.46
C GLY A 533 2.98 -10.91 15.44
N GLY A 534 4.15 -10.95 16.06
CA GLY A 534 4.96 -12.15 16.19
C GLY A 534 4.40 -13.13 17.23
N VAL A 535 4.66 -14.42 17.02
CA VAL A 535 4.24 -15.47 17.97
C VAL A 535 5.11 -15.43 19.23
N GLY A 536 4.50 -15.52 20.40
CA GLY A 536 5.17 -15.79 21.68
C GLY A 536 5.00 -17.25 22.09
N SER A 537 6.05 -17.87 22.61
CA SER A 537 6.03 -19.27 23.06
C SER A 537 6.21 -19.40 24.57
N GLY A 538 5.95 -20.58 25.12
CA GLY A 538 5.90 -20.74 26.58
C GLY A 538 4.78 -19.87 27.17
N THR A 539 4.99 -19.31 28.35
CA THR A 539 4.02 -18.42 29.02
C THR A 539 4.00 -16.98 28.50
N ALA A 540 4.84 -16.65 27.50
CA ALA A 540 4.95 -15.31 26.97
C ALA A 540 3.82 -14.95 26.00
N ALA A 541 3.51 -13.65 25.94
CA ALA A 541 2.46 -13.12 25.08
C ALA A 541 2.90 -13.05 23.61
N GLY A 542 1.92 -13.23 22.72
CA GLY A 542 2.07 -12.85 21.32
C GLY A 542 2.13 -11.33 21.15
N GLY A 543 2.79 -10.88 20.08
CA GLY A 543 2.92 -9.47 19.76
C GLY A 543 1.63 -8.88 19.21
N LYS A 544 1.47 -7.55 19.30
CA LYS A 544 0.29 -6.86 18.75
C LYS A 544 0.40 -6.76 17.23
N GLY A 545 -0.73 -6.80 16.54
CA GLY A 545 -0.80 -6.43 15.12
C GLY A 545 -0.61 -4.92 14.94
N GLY A 546 0.03 -4.53 13.84
CA GLY A 546 0.23 -3.14 13.44
C GLY A 546 -1.04 -2.51 12.88
N ALA A 547 -1.14 -1.18 12.92
CA ALA A 547 -2.29 -0.47 12.38
C ALA A 547 -2.21 -0.32 10.85
N GLY A 548 -3.37 -0.33 10.18
CA GLY A 548 -3.53 0.14 8.80
C GLY A 548 -4.21 1.50 8.79
N ILE A 549 -3.58 2.53 8.22
CA ILE A 549 -4.11 3.90 8.20
C ILE A 549 -4.13 4.41 6.75
N SER A 550 -5.32 4.64 6.20
CA SER A 550 -5.55 5.14 4.84
C SER A 550 -6.43 6.39 4.89
N ARG A 551 -5.91 7.57 4.54
CA ARG A 551 -6.67 8.84 4.55
C ARG A 551 -6.46 9.58 3.23
N LEU A 552 -7.53 10.04 2.59
CA LEU A 552 -7.45 10.81 1.34
C LEU A 552 -8.35 12.04 1.40
N THR A 553 -7.76 13.19 1.11
CA THR A 553 -8.46 14.43 0.80
C THR A 553 -8.23 14.76 -0.68
N LEU A 554 -9.30 14.85 -1.47
CA LEU A 554 -9.22 15.07 -2.91
C LEU A 554 -10.13 16.19 -3.37
N THR A 555 -9.59 17.09 -4.18
CA THR A 555 -10.37 18.01 -5.00
C THR A 555 -10.05 17.76 -6.48
N ASP A 556 -11.07 17.46 -7.27
CA ASP A 556 -10.99 17.27 -8.71
C ASP A 556 -11.87 18.30 -9.44
N ALA A 557 -11.41 18.78 -10.59
CA ALA A 557 -12.12 19.82 -11.35
C ALA A 557 -12.31 19.50 -12.84
N ALA A 558 -11.79 18.37 -13.33
CA ALA A 558 -11.73 18.09 -14.76
C ALA A 558 -12.17 16.67 -15.15
N THR A 559 -12.14 15.72 -14.21
CA THR A 559 -12.38 14.30 -14.50
C THR A 559 -13.86 14.05 -14.79
N ARG A 560 -14.18 13.31 -15.87
CA ARG A 560 -15.57 12.89 -16.16
C ARG A 560 -15.97 11.62 -15.41
N ASP A 561 -15.09 10.63 -15.37
CA ASP A 561 -15.32 9.37 -14.66
C ASP A 561 -14.27 9.22 -13.56
N LEU A 562 -14.68 9.42 -12.31
CA LEU A 562 -13.78 9.42 -11.15
C LEU A 562 -14.05 8.21 -10.26
N ALA A 563 -13.07 7.32 -10.13
CA ALA A 563 -13.13 6.15 -9.26
C ALA A 563 -12.08 6.25 -8.15
N VAL A 564 -12.50 6.18 -6.89
CA VAL A 564 -11.57 6.28 -5.74
C VAL A 564 -11.80 5.15 -4.75
N ASN A 565 -10.77 4.35 -4.47
CA ASN A 565 -10.78 3.31 -3.44
C ASN A 565 -9.78 3.66 -2.33
N VAL A 566 -10.27 3.70 -1.09
CA VAL A 566 -9.49 3.94 0.13
C VAL A 566 -9.68 2.76 1.07
N SER A 567 -8.64 1.96 1.24
CA SER A 567 -8.70 0.73 2.03
C SER A 567 -7.66 0.69 3.14
N ALA A 568 -8.05 0.18 4.31
CA ALA A 568 -7.17 -0.02 5.45
C ALA A 568 -7.43 -1.37 6.13
N PHE A 569 -6.36 -2.08 6.46
CA PHE A 569 -6.41 -3.39 7.10
C PHE A 569 -5.49 -3.40 8.32
N GLY A 570 -6.04 -3.75 9.47
CA GLY A 570 -5.25 -3.97 10.68
C GLY A 570 -4.50 -5.30 10.60
N GLY A 571 -3.28 -5.34 11.11
CA GLY A 571 -2.52 -6.58 11.21
C GLY A 571 -3.09 -7.52 12.27
N ASN A 572 -3.00 -8.83 12.07
CA ASN A 572 -3.45 -9.78 13.09
C ASN A 572 -2.54 -9.74 14.33
N GLY A 573 -3.09 -9.98 15.51
CA GLY A 573 -2.32 -10.25 16.72
C GLY A 573 -1.56 -11.57 16.61
N GLY A 574 -0.38 -11.65 17.21
CA GLY A 574 0.41 -12.87 17.27
C GLY A 574 -0.11 -13.85 18.32
N ASP A 575 0.07 -15.14 18.11
CA ASP A 575 -0.36 -16.17 19.06
C ASP A 575 0.55 -16.24 20.29
N GLY A 576 -0.02 -16.56 21.45
CA GLY A 576 0.71 -16.96 22.66
C GLY A 576 0.51 -18.45 22.92
N THR A 577 1.53 -19.29 22.76
CA THR A 577 1.36 -20.77 22.85
C THR A 577 0.83 -21.21 24.22
N TYR A 578 1.36 -20.66 25.32
CA TYR A 578 0.81 -20.78 26.67
C TYR A 578 0.59 -19.43 27.38
N GLY A 579 0.93 -18.32 26.71
CA GLY A 579 0.65 -16.96 27.14
C GLY A 579 -0.65 -16.40 26.55
N ALA A 580 -0.85 -15.10 26.72
CA ALA A 580 -1.97 -14.40 26.11
C ALA A 580 -1.70 -14.14 24.61
N GLY A 581 -2.75 -14.27 23.79
CA GLY A 581 -2.69 -13.81 22.41
C GLY A 581 -2.55 -12.28 22.31
N GLY A 582 -1.86 -11.81 21.27
CA GLY A 582 -1.72 -10.40 20.97
C GLY A 582 -3.02 -9.77 20.48
N THR A 583 -3.19 -8.46 20.67
CA THR A 583 -4.33 -7.73 20.11
C THR A 583 -4.18 -7.56 18.60
N GLY A 584 -5.28 -7.63 17.86
CA GLY A 584 -5.33 -7.22 16.46
C GLY A 584 -5.10 -5.71 16.31
N GLY A 585 -4.50 -5.31 15.19
CA GLY A 585 -4.25 -3.92 14.83
C GLY A 585 -5.53 -3.22 14.39
N ALA A 586 -5.63 -1.92 14.66
CA ALA A 586 -6.76 -1.11 14.19
C ALA A 586 -6.65 -0.80 12.69
N ALA A 587 -7.81 -0.58 12.06
CA ALA A 587 -7.90 -0.08 10.68
C ALA A 587 -8.68 1.23 10.64
N GLU A 588 -8.12 2.23 9.96
CA GLU A 588 -8.77 3.52 9.73
C GLU A 588 -8.73 3.87 8.23
N SER A 589 -9.90 4.04 7.64
CA SER A 589 -10.10 4.54 6.28
C SER A 589 -10.91 5.82 6.28
N PHE A 590 -10.38 6.87 5.64
CA PHE A 590 -11.03 8.18 5.57
C PHE A 590 -10.98 8.75 4.15
N LEU A 591 -12.10 9.28 3.66
CA LEU A 591 -12.21 9.97 2.37
C LEU A 591 -12.98 11.29 2.54
N ASP A 592 -12.40 12.40 2.08
CA ASP A 592 -13.10 13.65 1.80
C ASP A 592 -12.85 14.05 0.35
N LEU A 593 -13.88 13.97 -0.49
CA LEU A 593 -13.79 14.17 -1.94
C LEU A 593 -14.74 15.26 -2.38
N THR A 594 -14.23 16.21 -3.16
CA THR A 594 -15.04 17.17 -3.91
C THR A 594 -14.66 17.14 -5.39
N SER A 595 -15.63 16.85 -6.28
CA SER A 595 -15.49 17.02 -7.72
C SER A 595 -16.37 18.17 -8.23
N THR A 596 -15.75 19.19 -8.82
CA THR A 596 -16.45 20.33 -9.42
C THR A 596 -16.67 20.16 -10.92
N ALA A 597 -16.27 19.02 -11.50
CA ALA A 597 -16.44 18.74 -12.92
C ALA A 597 -17.94 18.53 -13.23
N ALA A 598 -18.45 19.34 -14.17
CA ALA A 598 -19.85 19.28 -14.56
C ALA A 598 -20.21 17.92 -15.19
N GLY A 599 -21.22 17.25 -14.63
CA GLY A 599 -21.64 15.93 -15.10
C GLY A 599 -20.64 14.80 -14.81
N ALA A 600 -19.75 14.98 -13.84
CA ALA A 600 -18.85 13.91 -13.40
C ALA A 600 -19.63 12.74 -12.78
N ASP A 601 -19.26 11.51 -13.14
CA ASP A 601 -19.74 10.29 -12.50
C ASP A 601 -18.69 9.81 -11.49
N VAL A 602 -19.01 9.95 -10.21
CA VAL A 602 -18.09 9.69 -9.10
C VAL A 602 -18.46 8.38 -8.41
N ARG A 603 -17.56 7.39 -8.45
CA ARG A 603 -17.68 6.11 -7.74
C ARG A 603 -16.61 6.03 -6.66
N THR A 604 -17.00 5.71 -5.43
CA THR A 604 -16.07 5.65 -4.32
C THR A 604 -16.32 4.46 -3.41
N GLU A 605 -15.24 3.92 -2.88
CA GLU A 605 -15.25 2.84 -1.90
C GLU A 605 -14.29 3.16 -0.77
N VAL A 606 -14.78 3.09 0.47
CA VAL A 606 -14.01 3.29 1.69
C VAL A 606 -14.16 2.05 2.56
N ALA A 607 -13.08 1.30 2.77
CA ALA A 607 -13.13 0.03 3.49
C ALA A 607 -12.11 0.00 4.63
N ALA A 608 -12.54 -0.35 5.83
CA ALA A 608 -11.65 -0.60 6.97
C ALA A 608 -11.94 -1.98 7.57
N THR A 609 -10.92 -2.82 7.74
CA THR A 609 -11.06 -4.12 8.40
C THR A 609 -10.03 -4.25 9.52
N GLY A 610 -10.50 -4.36 10.76
CA GLY A 610 -9.63 -4.55 11.92
C GLY A 610 -8.96 -5.92 11.90
N GLY A 611 -7.73 -5.99 12.42
CA GLY A 611 -6.97 -7.24 12.47
C GLY A 611 -7.57 -8.25 13.46
N ALA A 612 -7.43 -9.54 13.17
CA ALA A 612 -7.89 -10.57 14.10
C ALA A 612 -7.05 -10.59 15.39
N ALA A 613 -7.63 -11.06 16.49
CA ALA A 613 -6.88 -11.33 17.72
C ALA A 613 -5.96 -12.56 17.56
N GLY A 614 -4.84 -12.56 18.28
CA GLY A 614 -4.01 -13.75 18.45
C GLY A 614 -4.66 -14.77 19.40
N ALA A 615 -4.37 -16.05 19.19
CA ALA A 615 -4.84 -17.15 20.01
C ALA A 615 -4.00 -17.33 21.29
N GLY A 616 -4.62 -17.89 22.34
CA GLY A 616 -3.95 -18.30 23.58
C GLY A 616 -4.82 -19.32 24.36
N PRO A 617 -4.23 -20.21 25.18
CA PRO A 617 -5.01 -21.26 25.86
C PRO A 617 -5.89 -20.72 26.97
N ASN A 618 -6.88 -21.53 27.38
CA ASN A 618 -7.80 -21.26 28.50
C ASN A 618 -8.53 -19.91 28.41
N GLY A 619 -8.87 -19.46 27.20
CA GLY A 619 -9.60 -18.20 26.98
C GLY A 619 -8.75 -16.93 27.09
N ARG A 620 -7.41 -17.03 27.15
CA ARG A 620 -6.49 -15.88 27.15
C ARG A 620 -6.28 -15.34 25.73
N LEU A 621 -7.38 -15.01 25.06
CA LEU A 621 -7.38 -14.47 23.70
C LEU A 621 -7.01 -12.98 23.71
N GLY A 622 -6.40 -12.53 22.62
CA GLY A 622 -6.30 -11.10 22.35
C GLY A 622 -7.68 -10.49 22.06
N VAL A 623 -7.71 -9.17 21.92
CA VAL A 623 -8.89 -8.44 21.42
C VAL A 623 -8.69 -8.18 19.92
N GLY A 624 -9.75 -8.36 19.12
CA GLY A 624 -9.73 -7.98 17.71
C GLY A 624 -9.59 -6.46 17.51
N GLY A 625 -9.01 -6.06 16.40
CA GLY A 625 -8.79 -4.65 16.07
C GLY A 625 -10.08 -3.92 15.72
N ALA A 626 -10.20 -2.65 16.13
CA ALA A 626 -11.33 -1.81 15.71
C ALA A 626 -11.19 -1.37 14.25
N ALA A 627 -12.33 -1.17 13.57
CA ALA A 627 -12.40 -0.64 12.22
C ALA A 627 -13.22 0.65 12.19
N VAL A 628 -12.65 1.69 11.57
CA VAL A 628 -13.31 2.99 11.35
C VAL A 628 -13.23 3.32 9.87
N ALA A 629 -14.38 3.43 9.19
CA ALA A 629 -14.47 3.83 7.79
C ALA A 629 -15.37 5.07 7.67
N ARG A 630 -14.84 6.17 7.12
CA ARG A 630 -15.58 7.44 6.99
C ARG A 630 -15.39 8.05 5.62
N GLY A 631 -16.48 8.47 4.99
CA GLY A 631 -16.44 9.08 3.67
C GLY A 631 -17.41 10.25 3.54
N THR A 632 -16.98 11.31 2.89
CA THR A 632 -17.85 12.38 2.39
C THR A 632 -17.47 12.70 0.96
N VAL A 633 -18.45 12.65 0.07
CA VAL A 633 -18.26 12.82 -1.37
C VAL A 633 -19.24 13.86 -1.87
N ARG A 634 -18.72 14.88 -2.55
CA ARG A 634 -19.48 15.97 -3.16
C ARG A 634 -19.18 16.03 -4.65
N ALA A 635 -20.19 16.01 -5.50
CA ALA A 635 -19.99 16.10 -6.95
C ALA A 635 -21.03 16.99 -7.65
N ALA A 636 -20.57 17.72 -8.68
CA ALA A 636 -21.45 18.45 -9.59
C ALA A 636 -22.19 17.54 -10.61
N GLY A 637 -21.97 16.23 -10.56
CA GLY A 637 -22.71 15.22 -11.33
C GLY A 637 -23.37 14.19 -10.42
N SER A 638 -23.11 12.90 -10.64
CA SER A 638 -23.64 11.77 -9.86
C SER A 638 -22.61 11.22 -8.87
N VAL A 639 -23.10 10.69 -7.75
CA VAL A 639 -22.28 10.03 -6.73
C VAL A 639 -22.82 8.63 -6.41
N TYR A 640 -21.94 7.64 -6.48
CA TYR A 640 -22.12 6.32 -5.87
C TYR A 640 -21.04 6.11 -4.81
N HIS A 641 -21.44 6.08 -3.54
CA HIS A 641 -20.54 6.02 -2.41
C HIS A 641 -20.79 4.77 -1.57
N TRP A 642 -19.75 3.97 -1.37
CA TRP A 642 -19.78 2.76 -0.55
C TRP A 642 -18.80 2.86 0.62
N VAL A 643 -19.25 2.56 1.83
CA VAL A 643 -18.42 2.57 3.05
C VAL A 643 -18.62 1.29 3.83
N THR A 644 -17.53 0.59 4.18
CA THR A 644 -17.58 -0.64 4.99
C THR A 644 -16.58 -0.57 6.14
N ALA A 645 -17.03 -0.88 7.36
CA ALA A 645 -16.17 -1.14 8.51
C ALA A 645 -16.44 -2.55 9.04
N ASP A 646 -15.40 -3.39 9.09
CA ASP A 646 -15.46 -4.75 9.62
C ASP A 646 -14.53 -4.88 10.83
N GLY A 647 -15.10 -5.08 12.03
CA GLY A 647 -14.33 -5.28 13.25
C GLY A 647 -13.58 -6.61 13.25
N GLY A 648 -12.35 -6.62 13.79
CA GLY A 648 -11.51 -7.81 13.82
C GLY A 648 -12.09 -8.92 14.70
N ALA A 649 -12.14 -10.15 14.18
CA ALA A 649 -12.62 -11.33 14.89
C ALA A 649 -11.59 -11.87 15.90
N ALA A 650 -12.03 -12.63 16.91
CA ALA A 650 -11.13 -13.49 17.67
C ALA A 650 -11.28 -14.95 17.21
N THR A 651 -10.19 -15.56 16.78
CA THR A 651 -10.14 -16.95 16.33
C THR A 651 -9.98 -17.90 17.51
N ALA A 652 -11.08 -18.28 18.18
CA ALA A 652 -11.30 -19.60 18.84
C ALA A 652 -12.45 -19.58 19.87
N GLY A 653 -13.48 -20.41 19.64
CA GLY A 653 -14.24 -21.25 20.61
C GLY A 653 -14.78 -20.74 21.95
N GLY A 654 -14.51 -19.50 22.39
CA GLY A 654 -15.01 -18.91 23.62
C GLY A 654 -15.57 -17.50 23.40
N SER A 655 -16.03 -16.83 24.47
CA SER A 655 -16.55 -15.45 24.46
C SER A 655 -15.48 -14.43 24.02
N ALA A 656 -15.21 -14.40 22.73
CA ALA A 656 -14.23 -13.58 22.04
C ALA A 656 -14.54 -12.09 22.18
N LYS A 657 -13.54 -11.28 22.56
CA LYS A 657 -13.60 -9.83 22.47
C LYS A 657 -13.26 -9.40 21.04
N ILE A 658 -14.28 -8.95 20.31
CA ILE A 658 -14.20 -8.54 18.91
C ILE A 658 -13.98 -7.02 18.86
N GLY A 659 -13.33 -6.53 17.80
CA GLY A 659 -13.20 -5.10 17.56
C GLY A 659 -14.54 -4.44 17.18
N ASN A 660 -14.71 -3.18 17.57
CA ASN A 660 -15.87 -2.38 17.14
C ASN A 660 -15.77 -2.02 15.65
N ALA A 661 -16.92 -1.76 15.02
CA ALA A 661 -17.01 -1.26 13.66
C ALA A 661 -17.82 0.05 13.63
N ASP A 662 -17.23 1.12 13.10
CA ASP A 662 -17.86 2.44 12.91
C ASP A 662 -17.75 2.86 11.44
N ALA A 663 -18.89 2.97 10.76
CA ALA A 663 -18.99 3.32 9.35
C ALA A 663 -19.89 4.56 9.15
N PHE A 664 -19.37 5.56 8.44
CA PHE A 664 -20.12 6.77 8.06
C PHE A 664 -19.88 7.10 6.59
N GLY A 665 -20.95 7.36 5.84
CA GLY A 665 -20.86 7.76 4.44
C GLY A 665 -21.87 8.84 4.11
N ARG A 666 -21.40 9.90 3.44
CA ARG A 666 -22.23 11.00 2.96
C ARG A 666 -21.99 11.26 1.47
N ALA A 667 -23.04 11.22 0.66
CA ALA A 667 -23.02 11.52 -0.76
C ALA A 667 -23.85 12.79 -1.05
N GLU A 668 -23.24 13.80 -1.65
CA GLU A 668 -23.90 15.02 -2.14
C GLU A 668 -23.69 15.12 -3.64
N ALA A 669 -24.78 15.23 -4.40
CA ALA A 669 -24.73 15.22 -5.86
C ALA A 669 -25.70 16.24 -6.47
N ALA A 670 -25.35 16.76 -7.64
CA ALA A 670 -26.25 17.61 -8.40
C ALA A 670 -27.41 16.83 -9.02
N THR A 671 -27.19 15.56 -9.41
CA THR A 671 -28.13 14.75 -10.21
C THR A 671 -28.59 13.43 -9.58
N SER A 672 -27.72 12.69 -8.89
CA SER A 672 -28.10 11.45 -8.21
C SER A 672 -27.08 11.15 -7.13
N ALA A 673 -27.54 10.95 -5.90
CA ALA A 673 -26.69 10.64 -4.76
C ALA A 673 -27.08 9.28 -4.17
N THR A 674 -26.13 8.36 -4.12
CA THR A 674 -26.31 7.06 -3.48
C THR A 674 -25.20 6.84 -2.44
N ALA A 675 -25.59 6.58 -1.20
CA ALA A 675 -24.69 6.24 -0.09
C ALA A 675 -25.08 4.90 0.53
N TYR A 676 -24.19 3.92 0.44
CA TYR A 676 -24.32 2.62 1.10
C TYR A 676 -23.25 2.46 2.17
N VAL A 677 -23.67 2.15 3.39
CA VAL A 677 -22.80 2.11 4.56
C VAL A 677 -23.05 0.81 5.33
N ALA A 678 -22.01 0.06 5.60
CA ALA A 678 -22.08 -1.18 6.36
C ALA A 678 -21.06 -1.19 7.51
N ALA A 679 -21.49 -1.57 8.70
CA ALA A 679 -20.64 -1.85 9.85
C ALA A 679 -20.91 -3.26 10.35
N ARG A 680 -19.87 -4.09 10.49
CA ARG A 680 -20.03 -5.49 10.88
C ARG A 680 -19.05 -5.89 11.96
N THR A 681 -19.52 -6.72 12.88
CA THR A 681 -18.73 -7.37 13.92
C THR A 681 -19.18 -8.83 14.02
N GLY A 682 -18.34 -9.72 14.56
CA GLY A 682 -18.77 -11.11 14.78
C GLY A 682 -19.82 -11.24 15.89
N ALA A 683 -20.51 -12.39 15.92
CA ALA A 683 -21.75 -12.62 16.68
C ALA A 683 -21.62 -12.80 18.22
N THR A 684 -20.48 -12.44 18.85
CA THR A 684 -20.27 -12.64 20.30
C THR A 684 -20.53 -11.38 21.13
N SER A 685 -20.74 -11.56 22.45
CA SER A 685 -21.11 -10.48 23.38
C SER A 685 -20.04 -9.38 23.50
N GLY A 686 -20.44 -8.11 23.37
CA GLY A 686 -19.65 -6.92 23.71
C GLY A 686 -19.21 -6.03 22.53
N ALA A 687 -19.43 -6.45 21.28
CA ALA A 687 -19.05 -5.68 20.10
C ALA A 687 -20.19 -4.75 19.63
N ILE A 688 -19.81 -3.55 19.23
CA ILE A 688 -20.75 -2.52 18.73
C ILE A 688 -20.48 -2.29 17.23
N SER A 689 -21.53 -2.36 16.43
CA SER A 689 -21.54 -1.90 15.04
C SER A 689 -22.38 -0.63 14.90
N ARG A 690 -21.84 0.40 14.25
CA ARG A 690 -22.55 1.66 13.94
C ARG A 690 -22.41 1.99 12.47
N ALA A 691 -23.54 2.15 11.77
CA ALA A 691 -23.59 2.53 10.37
C ALA A 691 -24.47 3.76 10.18
N ARG A 692 -23.94 4.82 9.57
CA ARG A 692 -24.71 6.01 9.21
C ARG A 692 -24.51 6.38 7.74
N ALA A 693 -25.61 6.39 6.98
CA ALA A 693 -25.64 6.78 5.58
C ALA A 693 -26.41 8.10 5.39
N GLU A 694 -25.88 9.01 4.59
CA GLU A 694 -26.50 10.25 4.18
C GLU A 694 -26.43 10.42 2.67
N SER A 695 -27.55 10.73 2.03
CA SER A 695 -27.59 11.12 0.61
C SER A 695 -28.32 12.44 0.43
N VAL A 696 -27.80 13.31 -0.41
CA VAL A 696 -28.41 14.59 -0.78
C VAL A 696 -28.29 14.78 -2.29
N ALA A 697 -29.42 14.87 -2.98
CA ALA A 697 -29.47 15.14 -4.42
C ALA A 697 -30.30 16.40 -4.71
N THR A 698 -29.73 17.38 -5.42
CA THR A 698 -30.45 18.63 -5.78
C THR A 698 -31.37 18.48 -6.99
N ALA A 699 -31.18 17.40 -7.74
CA ALA A 699 -32.07 16.90 -8.78
C ALA A 699 -31.91 15.37 -8.80
N GLY A 700 -32.86 14.65 -9.40
CA GLY A 700 -32.82 13.18 -9.51
C GLY A 700 -32.71 12.46 -8.17
N ARG A 701 -32.38 11.15 -8.20
CA ARG A 701 -32.59 10.22 -7.08
C ARG A 701 -31.64 10.45 -5.90
N SER A 702 -32.18 10.39 -4.68
CA SER A 702 -31.39 10.30 -3.44
C SER A 702 -31.65 8.96 -2.74
N GLU A 703 -30.60 8.18 -2.48
CA GLU A 703 -30.70 6.88 -1.83
C GLU A 703 -29.64 6.71 -0.73
N ALA A 704 -30.08 6.44 0.50
CA ALA A 704 -29.21 6.13 1.63
C ALA A 704 -29.53 4.73 2.19
N GLY A 705 -28.53 3.87 2.29
CA GLY A 705 -28.63 2.54 2.87
C GLY A 705 -27.61 2.36 4.00
N ALA A 706 -28.06 2.05 5.21
CA ALA A 706 -27.20 1.78 6.36
C ALA A 706 -27.45 0.36 6.90
N GLY A 707 -26.40 -0.43 7.12
CA GLY A 707 -26.48 -1.78 7.68
C GLY A 707 -25.51 -1.97 8.85
N ALA A 708 -26.00 -2.29 10.03
CA ALA A 708 -25.19 -2.54 11.23
C ALA A 708 -25.43 -3.97 11.75
N LEU A 709 -24.45 -4.84 11.54
CA LEU A 709 -24.48 -6.24 11.97
C LEU A 709 -23.60 -6.41 13.22
N GLY A 710 -24.22 -6.30 14.39
CA GLY A 710 -23.58 -6.34 15.70
C GLY A 710 -23.69 -7.71 16.37
N GLY A 711 -22.65 -8.15 17.08
CA GLY A 711 -22.77 -9.30 17.98
C GLY A 711 -23.59 -8.98 19.23
N ALA A 712 -23.40 -7.78 19.81
CA ALA A 712 -24.19 -7.30 20.95
C ALA A 712 -25.08 -6.12 20.59
N GLU A 713 -24.52 -5.08 19.99
CA GLU A 713 -25.24 -3.85 19.63
C GLU A 713 -25.08 -3.52 18.15
N GLY A 714 -26.21 -3.30 17.46
CA GLY A 714 -26.26 -2.86 16.07
C GLY A 714 -27.07 -1.56 15.91
N HIS A 715 -26.43 -0.48 15.46
CA HIS A 715 -27.09 0.80 15.25
C HIS A 715 -26.96 1.26 13.80
N ALA A 716 -28.07 1.33 13.08
CA ALA A 716 -28.13 1.80 11.71
C ALA A 716 -29.01 3.04 11.57
N SER A 717 -28.51 4.07 10.90
CA SER A 717 -29.27 5.27 10.58
C SER A 717 -29.06 5.69 9.12
N ALA A 718 -30.13 5.85 8.35
CA ALA A 718 -30.08 6.28 6.96
C ALA A 718 -30.90 7.56 6.78
N HIS A 719 -30.34 8.56 6.10
CA HIS A 719 -31.01 9.84 5.81
C HIS A 719 -30.89 10.13 4.32
N ALA A 720 -32.00 10.40 3.64
CA ALA A 720 -32.02 10.76 2.23
C ALA A 720 -32.73 12.10 2.02
N TRP A 721 -32.17 12.95 1.16
CA TRP A 721 -32.74 14.24 0.79
C TRP A 721 -32.80 14.40 -0.73
N GLY A 722 -34.00 14.59 -1.29
CA GLY A 722 -34.22 14.82 -2.73
C GLY A 722 -35.02 16.09 -3.03
N VAL A 723 -35.06 16.47 -4.31
CA VAL A 723 -35.83 17.62 -4.80
C VAL A 723 -36.83 17.20 -5.89
N GLY A 724 -38.08 17.66 -5.79
CA GLY A 724 -39.14 17.47 -6.77
C GLY A 724 -39.65 16.03 -6.87
N ALA A 725 -39.94 15.58 -8.09
CA ALA A 725 -40.49 14.25 -8.38
C ALA A 725 -39.45 13.12 -8.22
N ALA A 726 -38.21 13.47 -7.87
CA ALA A 726 -37.21 12.50 -7.58
C ALA A 726 -37.55 11.67 -6.33
N LEU A 727 -37.27 10.38 -6.42
CA LEU A 727 -37.34 9.49 -5.28
C LEU A 727 -36.22 9.85 -4.28
N SER A 728 -36.62 10.20 -3.07
CA SER A 728 -35.77 10.18 -1.89
C SER A 728 -36.11 8.91 -1.10
N GLN A 729 -35.09 8.11 -0.76
CA GLN A 729 -35.30 6.82 -0.09
C GLN A 729 -34.17 6.52 0.90
N ALA A 730 -34.54 6.21 2.13
CA ALA A 730 -33.64 5.75 3.18
C ALA A 730 -34.01 4.34 3.65
N ASN A 731 -33.01 3.48 3.82
CA ASN A 731 -33.14 2.14 4.34
C ASN A 731 -32.10 1.90 5.44
N ALA A 732 -32.54 1.49 6.62
CA ALA A 732 -31.65 1.16 7.73
C ALA A 732 -31.92 -0.27 8.22
N GLU A 733 -30.86 -1.03 8.42
CA GLU A 733 -30.90 -2.41 8.89
C GLU A 733 -29.98 -2.60 10.09
N ALA A 734 -30.52 -3.12 11.19
CA ALA A 734 -29.77 -3.41 12.40
C ALA A 734 -29.96 -4.87 12.82
N ASP A 735 -28.88 -5.51 13.26
CA ASP A 735 -28.89 -6.86 13.82
C ASP A 735 -28.01 -6.91 15.08
N GLY A 736 -28.43 -7.69 16.07
CA GLY A 736 -27.73 -7.86 17.34
C GLY A 736 -28.64 -8.31 18.49
N GLN A 737 -28.06 -8.48 19.68
CA GLN A 737 -28.83 -8.74 20.91
C GLN A 737 -29.67 -7.53 21.31
N ARG A 738 -29.21 -6.32 20.94
CA ARG A 738 -29.94 -5.05 20.96
C ARG A 738 -29.63 -4.31 19.66
N GLY A 739 -30.64 -3.75 19.03
CA GLY A 739 -30.45 -2.98 17.81
C GLY A 739 -31.40 -1.80 17.70
N SER A 740 -30.95 -0.75 17.01
CA SER A 740 -31.79 0.37 16.61
C SER A 740 -31.61 0.65 15.13
N ALA A 741 -32.72 0.81 14.41
CA ALA A 741 -32.73 1.19 13.01
C ALA A 741 -33.56 2.46 12.84
N LEU A 742 -33.04 3.45 12.12
CA LEU A 742 -33.71 4.71 11.80
C LEU A 742 -33.55 5.01 10.31
N ALA A 743 -34.66 5.20 9.60
CA ALA A 743 -34.67 5.70 8.24
C ALA A 743 -35.46 7.01 8.19
N GLU A 744 -34.87 8.04 7.58
CA GLU A 744 -35.48 9.35 7.36
C GLU A 744 -35.33 9.76 5.89
N SER A 745 -36.40 10.25 5.29
CA SER A 745 -36.40 10.69 3.91
C SER A 745 -37.12 12.03 3.79
N THR A 746 -36.43 13.00 3.20
CA THR A 746 -36.97 14.34 2.92
C THR A 746 -37.03 14.57 1.43
N SER A 747 -38.11 15.18 0.97
CA SER A 747 -38.25 15.70 -0.40
C SER A 747 -38.75 17.13 -0.35
N THR A 748 -38.09 18.03 -1.08
CA THR A 748 -38.48 19.45 -1.20
C THR A 748 -38.94 19.79 -2.61
N GLY A 749 -40.01 20.55 -2.74
CA GLY A 749 -40.62 20.96 -4.00
C GLY A 749 -40.57 22.48 -4.21
N ALA A 750 -41.24 22.94 -5.25
CA ALA A 750 -41.46 24.38 -5.45
C ALA A 750 -42.43 24.92 -4.39
N HIS A 751 -42.42 26.25 -4.19
CA HIS A 751 -43.38 26.95 -3.33
C HIS A 751 -43.43 26.45 -1.86
N GLY A 752 -42.30 26.01 -1.31
CA GLY A 752 -42.20 25.62 0.10
C GLY A 752 -42.81 24.26 0.44
N VAL A 753 -43.24 23.47 -0.57
CA VAL A 753 -43.76 22.12 -0.32
C VAL A 753 -42.63 21.21 0.15
N GLN A 754 -42.82 20.53 1.28
CA GLN A 754 -41.86 19.55 1.82
C GLN A 754 -42.60 18.32 2.34
N VAL A 755 -42.00 17.15 2.14
CA VAL A 755 -42.47 15.88 2.68
C VAL A 755 -41.32 15.21 3.42
N ASP A 756 -41.51 14.94 4.71
CA ASP A 756 -40.57 14.17 5.53
C ASP A 756 -41.22 12.86 5.94
N THR A 757 -40.55 11.74 5.72
CA THR A 757 -40.98 10.44 6.25
C THR A 757 -39.92 9.86 7.17
N ARG A 758 -40.40 9.18 8.21
CA ARG A 758 -39.57 8.54 9.22
C ARG A 758 -40.10 7.15 9.50
N ALA A 759 -39.20 6.19 9.60
CA ALA A 759 -39.47 4.86 10.14
C ALA A 759 -38.38 4.50 11.14
N SER A 760 -38.74 4.02 12.32
CA SER A 760 -37.78 3.67 13.36
C SER A 760 -38.16 2.47 14.19
N ALA A 761 -37.11 1.81 14.68
CA ALA A 761 -37.14 0.63 15.50
C ALA A 761 -36.07 0.77 16.58
N ALA A 762 -36.41 0.53 17.85
CA ALA A 762 -35.49 0.70 18.97
C ALA A 762 -35.44 -0.54 19.86
N GLU A 763 -34.23 -0.86 20.33
CA GLU A 763 -33.94 -1.90 21.33
C GLU A 763 -34.47 -3.30 20.99
N LEU A 764 -34.53 -3.64 19.70
CA LEU A 764 -34.97 -4.96 19.25
C LEU A 764 -33.84 -5.98 19.28
N ALA A 765 -34.18 -7.21 19.67
CA ALA A 765 -33.31 -8.36 19.49
C ALA A 765 -33.51 -8.99 18.11
N GLY A 766 -32.42 -9.30 17.43
CA GLY A 766 -32.41 -9.88 16.08
C GLY A 766 -32.51 -8.84 14.96
N ARG A 767 -32.64 -9.35 13.74
CA ARG A 767 -32.55 -8.53 12.52
C ARG A 767 -33.80 -7.70 12.28
N THR A 768 -33.63 -6.39 12.21
CA THR A 768 -34.69 -5.40 11.94
C THR A 768 -34.32 -4.50 10.76
N SER A 769 -35.29 -4.18 9.90
CA SER A 769 -35.12 -3.29 8.73
C SER A 769 -36.19 -2.21 8.71
N VAL A 770 -35.84 -0.95 8.54
CA VAL A 770 -36.80 0.15 8.41
C VAL A 770 -36.57 0.92 7.12
N THR A 771 -37.64 1.34 6.46
CA THR A 771 -37.59 2.07 5.20
C THR A 771 -38.43 3.34 5.27
N ALA A 772 -37.83 4.46 4.89
CA ALA A 772 -38.51 5.73 4.69
C ALA A 772 -38.38 6.15 3.21
N GLY A 773 -39.45 6.69 2.62
CA GLY A 773 -39.41 7.21 1.25
C GLY A 773 -40.29 8.44 1.09
N SER A 774 -39.83 9.40 0.30
CA SER A 774 -40.57 10.62 -0.01
C SER A 774 -40.39 11.02 -1.47
N ASN A 775 -41.40 11.67 -2.06
CA ASN A 775 -41.29 12.34 -3.36
C ASN A 775 -42.36 13.45 -3.50
N ILE A 776 -42.20 14.38 -4.45
CA ILE A 776 -43.19 15.42 -4.75
C ILE A 776 -43.52 15.43 -6.24
N GLY A 777 -44.72 15.02 -6.62
CA GLY A 777 -45.13 14.86 -8.02
C GLY A 777 -44.60 13.60 -8.70
N GLY A 778 -44.02 12.68 -7.92
CA GLY A 778 -43.60 11.36 -8.38
C GLY A 778 -44.75 10.33 -8.32
N GLY A 779 -44.40 9.06 -8.50
CA GLY A 779 -45.35 7.96 -8.39
C GLY A 779 -45.84 7.76 -6.95
N VAL A 780 -47.10 7.33 -6.82
CA VAL A 780 -47.68 6.91 -5.54
C VAL A 780 -47.05 5.59 -5.10
N PHE A 781 -46.69 5.49 -3.82
CA PHE A 781 -46.10 4.30 -3.25
C PHE A 781 -47.16 3.21 -3.00
N ALA A 782 -46.91 2.00 -3.51
CA ALA A 782 -47.76 0.85 -3.25
C ALA A 782 -47.54 0.29 -1.84
N LEU A 783 -48.61 -0.24 -1.23
CA LEU A 783 -48.53 -1.01 0.02
C LEU A 783 -48.18 -2.46 -0.30
N GLU A 784 -46.99 -2.91 0.13
CA GLU A 784 -46.50 -4.27 -0.14
C GLU A 784 -45.87 -4.90 1.11
N TYR A 785 -46.22 -6.16 1.40
CA TYR A 785 -45.43 -7.02 2.30
C TYR A 785 -44.47 -7.85 1.46
N GLY A 786 -43.17 -7.58 1.57
CA GLY A 786 -42.17 -8.54 1.12
C GLY A 786 -42.16 -9.76 2.03
N GLN A 787 -42.07 -10.97 1.48
CA GLN A 787 -41.76 -12.20 2.24
C GLN A 787 -40.34 -12.09 2.83
N ARG A 788 -40.17 -11.35 3.93
CA ARG A 788 -38.87 -11.10 4.57
C ARG A 788 -38.78 -11.84 5.90
N GLN A 789 -37.62 -12.44 6.17
CA GLN A 789 -37.32 -13.15 7.42
C GLN A 789 -37.01 -12.20 8.60
N SER A 790 -37.16 -10.89 8.43
CA SER A 790 -36.77 -9.85 9.38
C SER A 790 -37.98 -9.01 9.79
N SER A 791 -37.98 -8.49 11.02
CA SER A 791 -38.98 -7.48 11.42
C SER A 791 -38.75 -6.21 10.62
N TYR A 792 -39.81 -5.53 10.19
CA TYR A 792 -39.68 -4.32 9.41
C TYR A 792 -40.74 -3.25 9.64
N ALA A 793 -40.40 -1.99 9.33
CA ALA A 793 -41.32 -0.86 9.27
C ALA A 793 -41.13 -0.05 7.99
N ILE A 794 -42.21 0.47 7.42
CA ILE A 794 -42.20 1.26 6.18
C ILE A 794 -43.01 2.53 6.40
N SER A 795 -42.44 3.69 6.05
CA SER A 795 -43.15 4.96 5.90
C SER A 795 -42.83 5.57 4.54
N GLN A 796 -43.83 5.74 3.68
CA GLN A 796 -43.64 6.30 2.35
C GLN A 796 -44.72 7.34 2.06
N ALA A 797 -44.34 8.50 1.50
CA ALA A 797 -45.31 9.56 1.21
C ALA A 797 -44.96 10.32 -0.07
N SER A 798 -45.98 10.70 -0.83
CA SER A 798 -45.88 11.53 -2.02
C SER A 798 -46.79 12.75 -1.84
N ALA A 799 -46.27 13.96 -2.03
CA ALA A 799 -47.11 15.15 -2.16
C ALA A 799 -47.35 15.49 -3.63
N LEU A 800 -48.45 16.19 -3.91
CA LEU A 800 -48.70 16.71 -5.25
C LEU A 800 -47.87 17.98 -5.51
N PRO A 801 -47.49 18.26 -6.78
CA PRO A 801 -46.85 19.53 -7.11
C PRO A 801 -47.80 20.69 -6.85
N ALA A 802 -47.27 21.84 -6.41
CA ALA A 802 -48.05 23.05 -6.18
C ALA A 802 -48.85 23.55 -7.41
N ASP A 803 -48.44 23.15 -8.63
CA ASP A 803 -49.08 23.53 -9.90
C ASP A 803 -50.06 22.48 -10.44
N ALA A 804 -50.41 21.44 -9.68
CA ALA A 804 -51.42 20.47 -10.10
C ALA A 804 -52.74 21.22 -10.39
N PRO A 805 -53.35 21.07 -11.59
CA PRO A 805 -54.51 21.86 -11.97
C PRO A 805 -55.64 21.63 -10.97
N ALA A 806 -56.13 22.72 -10.38
CA ALA A 806 -57.24 22.78 -9.41
C ALA A 806 -58.62 22.40 -10.02
N GLY A 807 -58.65 21.41 -10.91
CA GLY A 807 -59.76 21.13 -11.82
C GLY A 807 -60.42 19.75 -11.66
N THR A 808 -60.05 18.94 -10.67
CA THR A 808 -60.81 17.71 -10.38
C THR A 808 -61.98 18.02 -9.44
N PRO A 809 -63.23 17.61 -9.75
CA PRO A 809 -64.42 17.95 -8.98
C PRO A 809 -64.44 17.51 -7.50
N ASP A 810 -63.50 16.65 -7.07
CA ASP A 810 -63.55 15.95 -5.77
C ASP A 810 -62.50 16.40 -4.73
N GLY A 811 -61.95 17.61 -4.86
CA GLY A 811 -60.99 18.18 -3.91
C GLY A 811 -59.53 18.08 -4.36
N LEU A 812 -58.67 18.93 -3.78
CA LEU A 812 -57.23 18.95 -4.04
C LEU A 812 -56.57 17.96 -3.08
N ALA A 813 -56.08 16.83 -3.59
CA ALA A 813 -55.21 15.95 -2.83
C ALA A 813 -53.92 16.71 -2.47
N LEU A 814 -53.55 16.68 -1.20
CA LEU A 814 -52.37 17.36 -0.64
C LEU A 814 -51.20 16.38 -0.58
N GLY A 815 -51.49 15.12 -0.25
CA GLY A 815 -50.51 14.04 -0.27
C GLY A 815 -51.14 12.67 -0.09
N VAL A 816 -50.40 11.64 -0.45
CA VAL A 816 -50.76 10.23 -0.25
C VAL A 816 -49.61 9.52 0.41
N GLY A 817 -49.89 8.53 1.25
CA GLY A 817 -48.82 7.78 1.88
C GLY A 817 -49.22 6.37 2.28
N THR A 818 -48.21 5.61 2.66
CA THR A 818 -48.26 4.21 3.04
C THR A 818 -47.47 4.05 4.32
N MET A 819 -48.08 3.43 5.33
CA MET A 819 -47.42 3.08 6.58
C MET A 819 -47.66 1.61 6.91
N GLY A 820 -46.69 0.95 7.52
CA GLY A 820 -46.89 -0.42 7.98
C GLY A 820 -45.73 -0.97 8.79
N ALA A 821 -46.01 -2.05 9.51
CA ALA A 821 -45.07 -2.77 10.33
C ALA A 821 -45.33 -4.27 10.29
N TYR A 822 -44.26 -5.06 10.38
CA TYR A 822 -44.31 -6.53 10.38
C TYR A 822 -43.27 -7.11 11.33
N GLY A 823 -43.65 -8.16 12.06
CA GLY A 823 -42.79 -8.94 12.94
C GLY A 823 -42.46 -10.29 12.32
N ALA A 824 -41.19 -10.68 12.34
CA ALA A 824 -40.74 -11.97 11.82
C ALA A 824 -41.04 -13.15 12.76
N ASN A 825 -40.92 -14.37 12.23
CA ASN A 825 -40.96 -15.60 13.01
C ASN A 825 -39.74 -15.72 13.93
N GLY A 826 -39.95 -16.12 15.20
CA GLY A 826 -38.85 -16.35 16.16
C GLY A 826 -38.46 -15.16 17.02
N LEU A 827 -39.26 -14.09 17.01
CA LEU A 827 -39.17 -13.00 17.99
C LEU A 827 -39.29 -13.58 19.42
N ALA A 828 -38.40 -13.14 20.33
CA ALA A 828 -38.48 -13.50 21.74
C ALA A 828 -39.81 -13.04 22.35
N ALA A 829 -40.31 -13.74 23.37
CA ALA A 829 -41.56 -13.36 24.03
C ALA A 829 -41.46 -11.94 24.64
N GLY A 830 -42.12 -10.96 24.01
CA GLY A 830 -42.10 -9.54 24.41
C GLY A 830 -42.83 -8.66 23.40
N SER A 831 -43.21 -7.45 23.80
CA SER A 831 -43.84 -6.47 22.90
C SER A 831 -42.77 -5.59 22.25
N TYR A 832 -42.87 -5.42 20.93
CA TYR A 832 -41.94 -4.65 20.10
C TYR A 832 -42.61 -3.40 19.56
N SER A 833 -41.94 -2.24 19.67
CA SER A 833 -42.46 -0.96 19.18
C SER A 833 -41.77 -0.58 17.87
N LEU A 834 -42.57 -0.35 16.84
CA LEU A 834 -42.14 0.18 15.54
C LEU A 834 -42.91 1.46 15.28
N GLN A 835 -42.21 2.52 14.90
CA GLN A 835 -42.81 3.84 14.68
C GLN A 835 -42.66 4.25 13.23
N THR A 836 -43.72 4.81 12.66
CA THR A 836 -43.72 5.40 11.31
C THR A 836 -44.38 6.76 11.35
N ALA A 837 -43.83 7.73 10.62
CA ALA A 837 -44.40 9.06 10.51
C ALA A 837 -44.20 9.64 9.10
N ALA A 838 -45.10 10.52 8.70
CA ALA A 838 -45.03 11.30 7.48
C ALA A 838 -45.54 12.71 7.78
N ASN A 839 -44.71 13.70 7.48
CA ASN A 839 -44.98 15.10 7.70
C ASN A 839 -45.09 15.81 6.34
N PHE A 840 -46.13 16.63 6.19
CA PHE A 840 -46.43 17.36 4.97
C PHE A 840 -46.47 18.85 5.27
N GLN A 841 -45.60 19.60 4.62
CA GLN A 841 -45.58 21.05 4.66
C GLN A 841 -46.04 21.62 3.33
N PHE A 842 -47.02 22.52 3.37
CA PHE A 842 -47.59 23.16 2.18
C PHE A 842 -48.32 24.45 2.55
N ASP A 843 -48.50 25.31 1.55
CA ASP A 843 -49.28 26.53 1.70
C ASP A 843 -50.70 26.35 1.15
N THR A 844 -51.66 27.01 1.80
CA THR A 844 -53.06 27.09 1.35
C THR A 844 -53.43 28.54 1.07
N THR A 845 -54.17 28.76 -0.01
CA THR A 845 -54.57 30.11 -0.45
C THR A 845 -55.90 30.58 0.15
N GLY A 846 -56.63 29.70 0.83
CA GLY A 846 -57.93 29.97 1.44
C GLY A 846 -58.32 28.88 2.45
N GLN A 847 -59.44 29.08 3.14
CA GLN A 847 -59.94 28.09 4.08
C GLN A 847 -60.43 26.83 3.35
N SER A 848 -60.03 25.65 3.83
CA SER A 848 -60.47 24.37 3.31
C SER A 848 -60.63 23.34 4.43
N VAL A 849 -61.50 22.35 4.24
CA VAL A 849 -61.64 21.25 5.21
C VAL A 849 -60.60 20.20 4.88
N LEU A 850 -59.74 19.87 5.84
CA LEU A 850 -58.79 18.77 5.75
C LEU A 850 -59.49 17.46 6.09
N THR A 851 -59.36 16.48 5.21
CA THR A 851 -59.90 15.13 5.38
C THR A 851 -58.80 14.10 5.19
N LEU A 852 -58.75 13.10 6.08
CA LEU A 852 -57.92 11.91 5.94
C LEU A 852 -58.77 10.78 5.33
N GLY A 853 -58.45 10.35 4.12
CA GLY A 853 -59.01 9.14 3.51
C GLY A 853 -58.12 7.94 3.77
N LEU A 854 -58.71 6.82 4.20
CA LEU A 854 -58.04 5.54 4.40
C LEU A 854 -58.39 4.62 3.22
N LEU A 855 -57.46 4.46 2.30
CA LEU A 855 -57.71 3.92 0.96
C LEU A 855 -57.70 2.38 0.93
N SER A 856 -56.73 1.80 1.65
CA SER A 856 -56.56 0.35 1.69
C SER A 856 -55.82 -0.06 2.96
N ALA A 857 -56.04 -1.30 3.38
CA ALA A 857 -55.32 -1.92 4.49
C ALA A 857 -54.83 -3.30 4.06
N LEU A 858 -53.68 -3.70 4.59
CA LEU A 858 -53.05 -4.98 4.32
C LEU A 858 -52.60 -5.60 5.63
N THR A 859 -53.02 -6.85 5.83
CA THR A 859 -52.76 -7.62 7.05
C THR A 859 -52.00 -8.89 6.71
N GLN A 860 -51.06 -9.28 7.56
CA GLN A 860 -50.38 -10.57 7.45
C GLN A 860 -50.25 -11.20 8.83
N GLY A 861 -50.71 -12.43 9.04
CA GLY A 861 -50.62 -13.10 10.35
C GLY A 861 -51.46 -12.43 11.46
N THR A 862 -51.15 -12.75 12.72
CA THR A 862 -51.90 -12.28 13.90
C THR A 862 -51.03 -11.55 14.92
N GLY A 863 -49.77 -11.24 14.60
CA GLY A 863 -48.78 -10.69 15.52
C GLY A 863 -48.98 -9.23 15.96
N LEU A 864 -50.05 -8.54 15.51
CA LEU A 864 -50.35 -7.17 15.94
C LEU A 864 -51.00 -7.17 17.33
N ALA A 865 -50.32 -6.57 18.31
CA ALA A 865 -50.80 -6.40 19.67
C ALA A 865 -51.46 -5.03 19.92
N GLY A 866 -51.13 -4.03 19.11
CA GLY A 866 -51.75 -2.71 19.18
C GLY A 866 -51.27 -1.77 18.10
N LEU A 867 -52.06 -0.74 17.85
CA LEU A 867 -51.75 0.35 16.92
C LEU A 867 -52.26 1.66 17.51
N ALA A 868 -51.45 2.71 17.51
CA ALA A 868 -51.91 4.08 17.76
C ALA A 868 -51.72 4.91 16.48
N LEU A 869 -52.77 5.59 16.03
CA LEU A 869 -52.74 6.52 14.91
C LEU A 869 -53.01 7.93 15.43
N THR A 870 -52.12 8.88 15.11
CA THR A 870 -52.27 10.29 15.44
C THR A 870 -52.11 11.15 14.21
N VAL A 871 -52.92 12.19 14.10
CA VAL A 871 -52.75 13.27 13.11
C VAL A 871 -52.74 14.61 13.84
N SER A 872 -51.75 15.44 13.53
CA SER A 872 -51.64 16.80 14.06
C SER A 872 -51.38 17.80 12.94
N ALA A 873 -51.83 19.03 13.13
CA ALA A 873 -51.46 20.18 12.29
C ALA A 873 -50.89 21.29 13.18
N ASP A 874 -49.76 21.86 12.78
CA ASP A 874 -49.10 22.98 13.47
C ASP A 874 -48.83 22.69 14.96
N GLY A 875 -48.53 21.44 15.28
CA GLY A 875 -48.31 20.94 16.65
C GLY A 875 -49.59 20.65 17.46
N ALA A 876 -50.79 20.90 16.92
CA ALA A 876 -52.06 20.58 17.57
C ALA A 876 -52.62 19.23 17.07
N THR A 877 -52.94 18.31 18.00
CA THR A 877 -53.56 17.02 17.65
C THR A 877 -54.98 17.22 17.14
N LEU A 878 -55.22 16.83 15.89
CA LEU A 878 -56.53 16.87 15.24
C LEU A 878 -57.29 15.54 15.40
N PHE A 879 -56.54 14.43 15.42
CA PHE A 879 -57.08 13.09 15.54
C PHE A 879 -56.12 12.18 16.31
N SER A 880 -56.66 11.31 17.16
CA SER A 880 -55.90 10.29 17.87
C SER A 880 -56.80 9.09 18.15
N GLN A 881 -56.39 7.90 17.72
CA GLN A 881 -57.12 6.66 17.93
C GLN A 881 -56.15 5.52 18.25
N THR A 882 -56.49 4.72 19.25
CA THR A 882 -55.74 3.51 19.63
C THR A 882 -56.58 2.26 19.38
N PHE A 883 -55.95 1.22 18.86
CA PHE A 883 -56.53 -0.09 18.57
C PHE A 883 -55.81 -1.14 19.42
N ALA A 884 -56.56 -1.93 20.17
CA ALA A 884 -56.01 -2.93 21.09
C ALA A 884 -55.77 -4.30 20.45
N ASN A 885 -56.23 -4.51 19.21
CA ASN A 885 -56.06 -5.76 18.47
C ASN A 885 -56.24 -5.53 16.96
N LEU A 886 -55.92 -6.56 16.19
CA LEU A 886 -55.98 -6.56 14.72
C LEU A 886 -57.40 -6.36 14.15
N ALA A 887 -58.43 -6.95 14.76
CA ALA A 887 -59.79 -6.90 14.23
C ALA A 887 -60.35 -5.47 14.27
N ASP A 888 -60.10 -4.76 15.37
CA ASP A 888 -60.52 -3.35 15.53
C ASP A 888 -59.84 -2.44 14.52
N ALA A 889 -58.54 -2.66 14.26
CA ALA A 889 -57.81 -1.92 13.23
C ALA A 889 -58.39 -2.23 11.84
N GLN A 890 -58.58 -3.50 11.48
CA GLN A 890 -59.13 -3.87 10.17
C GLN A 890 -60.49 -3.22 9.87
N LEU A 891 -61.37 -3.15 10.87
CA LEU A 891 -62.67 -2.50 10.72
C LEU A 891 -62.55 -0.99 10.46
N PHE A 892 -61.60 -0.32 11.14
CA PHE A 892 -61.43 1.12 11.01
C PHE A 892 -60.81 1.55 9.67
N PHE A 893 -59.86 0.78 9.14
CA PHE A 893 -59.13 1.11 7.91
C PHE A 893 -59.78 0.55 6.63
N ALA A 894 -60.96 -0.06 6.72
CA ALA A 894 -61.71 -0.55 5.57
C ALA A 894 -62.49 0.60 4.88
N ASP A 895 -61.81 1.33 3.97
CA ASP A 895 -62.38 2.39 3.13
C ASP A 895 -63.18 3.45 3.94
N ASN A 896 -62.45 4.17 4.79
CA ASN A 896 -63.04 5.09 5.77
C ASN A 896 -62.48 6.51 5.58
N THR A 897 -63.25 7.52 5.95
CA THR A 897 -62.84 8.93 5.86
C THR A 897 -63.02 9.62 7.20
N VAL A 898 -62.02 10.41 7.61
CA VAL A 898 -61.99 11.14 8.88
C VAL A 898 -61.83 12.62 8.59
N THR A 899 -62.82 13.43 8.95
CA THR A 899 -62.73 14.90 8.86
C THR A 899 -61.85 15.44 9.99
N LEU A 900 -60.76 16.13 9.65
CA LEU A 900 -59.75 16.62 10.59
C LEU A 900 -59.97 18.07 11.02
N GLY A 901 -60.86 18.80 10.34
CA GLY A 901 -61.22 20.18 10.66
C GLY A 901 -60.89 21.17 9.52
N MET A 902 -61.05 22.47 9.78
CA MET A 902 -60.71 23.52 8.81
C MET A 902 -59.26 23.96 8.95
N LEU A 903 -58.55 24.05 7.82
CA LEU A 903 -57.28 24.75 7.69
C LEU A 903 -57.52 26.21 7.32
N GLY A 904 -56.80 27.13 7.95
CA GLY A 904 -56.76 28.54 7.55
C GLY A 904 -55.99 28.75 6.25
N ALA A 905 -55.91 29.99 5.74
CA ALA A 905 -54.91 30.32 4.72
C ALA A 905 -53.52 30.46 5.36
N GLY A 906 -52.47 30.12 4.62
CA GLY A 906 -51.09 30.17 5.09
C GLY A 906 -50.38 28.83 5.02
N SER A 907 -49.22 28.76 5.69
CA SER A 907 -48.38 27.57 5.75
C SER A 907 -48.88 26.62 6.84
N HIS A 908 -48.94 25.33 6.52
CA HIS A 908 -49.41 24.28 7.42
C HIS A 908 -48.37 23.16 7.51
N ASP A 909 -48.24 22.59 8.70
CA ASP A 909 -47.39 21.43 8.99
C ASP A 909 -48.24 20.26 9.48
N VAL A 910 -48.56 19.32 8.59
CA VAL A 910 -49.47 18.19 8.89
C VAL A 910 -48.67 16.90 9.09
N LEU A 911 -48.67 16.39 10.32
CA LEU A 911 -48.00 15.14 10.71
C LEU A 911 -49.02 14.02 10.85
N VAL A 912 -48.80 12.93 10.12
CA VAL A 912 -49.45 11.62 10.32
C VAL A 912 -48.41 10.71 10.98
N ALA A 913 -48.75 10.09 12.11
CA ALA A 913 -47.86 9.17 12.81
C ALA A 913 -48.62 7.93 13.29
N ALA A 914 -47.93 6.80 13.23
CA ALA A 914 -48.43 5.50 13.66
C ALA A 914 -47.39 4.75 14.48
N ASP A 915 -47.80 4.28 15.66
CA ASP A 915 -47.01 3.42 16.55
C ASP A 915 -47.60 2.01 16.55
N PHE A 916 -46.80 1.03 16.13
CA PHE A 916 -47.18 -0.37 16.05
C PHE A 916 -46.57 -1.16 17.20
N LEU A 917 -47.41 -1.88 17.92
CA LEU A 917 -47.00 -2.82 18.96
C LEU A 917 -47.17 -4.24 18.42
N LEU A 918 -46.08 -5.00 18.32
CA LEU A 918 -46.09 -6.39 17.84
C LEU A 918 -45.73 -7.36 18.97
N ASN A 919 -46.34 -8.54 19.01
CA ASN A 919 -46.06 -9.59 20.00
C ASN A 919 -45.76 -10.96 19.38
N GLY A 920 -45.65 -11.04 18.05
CA GLY A 920 -45.41 -12.28 17.33
C GLY A 920 -45.30 -12.05 15.82
N ALA A 921 -45.32 -13.15 15.07
CA ALA A 921 -45.23 -13.08 13.62
C ALA A 921 -46.51 -12.49 12.99
N GLY A 922 -46.33 -11.48 12.14
CA GLY A 922 -47.43 -10.79 11.48
C GLY A 922 -47.29 -9.27 11.52
N GLY A 923 -48.20 -8.58 10.85
CA GLY A 923 -48.12 -7.15 10.62
C GLY A 923 -49.42 -6.53 10.14
N PHE A 924 -49.45 -5.20 10.22
CA PHE A 924 -50.53 -4.36 9.73
C PHE A 924 -49.97 -3.12 9.02
N GLY A 925 -50.63 -2.71 7.94
CA GLY A 925 -50.22 -1.58 7.12
C GLY A 925 -51.42 -1.04 6.35
N PHE A 926 -51.35 0.23 5.98
CA PHE A 926 -52.44 0.96 5.36
C PHE A 926 -51.94 2.05 4.42
N GLN A 927 -52.79 2.42 3.46
CA GLN A 927 -52.62 3.58 2.60
C GLN A 927 -53.60 4.68 2.99
N TYR A 928 -53.15 5.92 2.91
CA TYR A 928 -53.96 7.09 3.23
C TYR A 928 -53.77 8.21 2.19
N ALA A 929 -54.74 9.11 2.15
CA ALA A 929 -54.70 10.35 1.39
C ALA A 929 -55.12 11.52 2.28
N LEU A 930 -54.39 12.62 2.20
CA LEU A 930 -54.79 13.92 2.72
C LEU A 930 -55.44 14.70 1.58
N VAL A 931 -56.69 15.10 1.75
CA VAL A 931 -57.46 15.84 0.74
C VAL A 931 -58.03 17.08 1.38
N SER A 932 -57.91 18.21 0.66
CA SER A 932 -58.66 19.42 0.97
C SER A 932 -59.87 19.50 0.05
N SER A 933 -61.08 19.61 0.61
CA SER A 933 -62.25 19.88 -0.21
C SER A 933 -62.19 21.33 -0.68
N VAL A 934 -62.35 21.55 -1.98
CA VAL A 934 -62.61 22.89 -2.51
C VAL A 934 -63.98 23.28 -1.97
N PRO A 935 -64.13 24.47 -1.33
CA PRO A 935 -65.44 24.91 -0.88
C PRO A 935 -66.42 24.85 -2.06
N GLU A 936 -67.52 24.11 -1.90
CA GLU A 936 -68.58 24.11 -2.92
C GLU A 936 -68.89 25.57 -3.28
N PRO A 937 -68.97 25.94 -4.57
CA PRO A 937 -69.23 27.31 -4.94
C PRO A 937 -70.49 27.75 -4.21
N SER A 938 -70.36 28.80 -3.39
CA SER A 938 -71.43 29.24 -2.50
C SER A 938 -72.76 29.21 -3.26
N SER A 939 -73.84 28.79 -2.61
CA SER A 939 -75.16 28.63 -3.25
C SER A 939 -75.57 29.88 -4.04
N TRP A 940 -75.06 31.05 -3.64
CA TRP A 940 -75.16 32.34 -4.33
C TRP A 940 -74.41 32.45 -5.66
N GLN A 941 -73.21 31.88 -5.82
CA GLN A 941 -72.48 31.82 -7.08
C GLN A 941 -73.15 30.87 -8.08
N MET A 942 -73.65 29.72 -7.63
CA MET A 942 -74.45 28.82 -8.48
C MET A 942 -75.80 29.44 -8.85
N LEU A 943 -76.43 30.20 -7.95
CA LEU A 943 -77.62 30.99 -8.23
C LEU A 943 -77.35 32.14 -9.21
N LEU A 944 -76.23 32.85 -9.08
CA LEU A 944 -75.81 33.95 -9.97
C LEU A 944 -75.40 33.45 -11.35
N LEU A 945 -74.71 32.31 -11.46
CA LEU A 945 -74.40 31.66 -12.73
C LEU A 945 -75.66 31.08 -13.38
N GLY A 946 -76.57 30.49 -12.60
CA GLY A 946 -77.89 30.05 -13.06
C GLY A 946 -78.77 31.20 -13.56
N LEU A 947 -78.82 32.31 -12.82
CA LEU A 947 -79.52 33.54 -13.21
C LEU A 947 -78.84 34.26 -14.39
N GLY A 948 -77.51 34.24 -14.47
CA GLY A 948 -76.74 34.78 -15.58
C GLY A 948 -76.97 34.02 -16.89
N ALA A 949 -77.01 32.68 -16.83
CA ALA A 949 -77.37 31.83 -17.96
C ALA A 949 -78.84 32.00 -18.39
N LEU A 950 -79.76 32.21 -17.43
CA LEU A 950 -81.16 32.55 -17.71
C LEU A 950 -81.31 33.95 -18.31
N ALA A 951 -80.54 34.95 -17.86
CA ALA A 951 -80.53 36.30 -18.40
C ALA A 951 -79.92 36.35 -19.83
N GLN A 952 -78.86 35.58 -20.10
CA GLN A 952 -78.31 35.42 -21.46
C GLN A 952 -79.28 34.70 -22.40
N ARG A 953 -80.06 33.73 -21.89
CA ARG A 953 -81.11 33.03 -22.64
C ARG A 953 -82.34 33.93 -22.89
N ALA A 954 -82.67 34.82 -21.96
CA ALA A 954 -83.71 35.83 -22.12
C ALA A 954 -83.31 36.93 -23.12
N ALA A 955 -82.06 37.41 -23.06
CA ALA A 955 -81.52 38.41 -23.99
C ALA A 955 -81.41 37.90 -25.45
N ARG A 956 -81.26 36.58 -25.66
CA ARG A 956 -81.32 35.95 -27.00
C ARG A 956 -82.75 35.82 -27.56
N ARG A 957 -83.80 35.94 -26.74
CA ARG A 957 -85.20 35.95 -27.21
C ARG A 957 -85.72 37.35 -27.56
N THR A 958 -85.05 38.41 -27.15
CA THR A 958 -85.44 39.81 -27.43
C THR A 958 -84.65 40.46 -28.58
N ARG A 959 -83.88 39.69 -29.37
CA ARG A 959 -83.23 40.13 -30.63
C ARG A 959 -83.63 39.26 -31.83
N ARG A 960 -84.92 38.97 -31.95
CA ARG A 960 -85.57 38.68 -33.24
C ARG A 960 -86.74 39.61 -33.42
#